data_AF-A0A8S3VHF8-F1
#
_entry.id   AF-A0A8S3VHF8-F1
#
_cell.length_a   1.000
_cell.length_b   1.000
_cell.length_c   1.000
_cell.angle_alpha   90.00
_cell.angle_beta   90.00
_cell.angle_gamma   90.00
#
_symmetry.space_group_name_H-M   'P 1'
#
loop_
_entity.id
_entity.type
_entity.pdbx_description
1 polymer ?
#
loop_
_entity_poly.entity_id
_entity_poly.type
_entity_poly.pdbx_seq_one_letter_code
_entity_poly.pdbx_strand_id
1 'polypeptide(L)'
;MCSSINTDSGSTLKVDGTLQRINYGTVFKDNGHIIISNEYWRHTFEVPLPTLHSIQPFVNTCGKIPGNACNSVKSIITNINIIQQETRAKIAHLFTFIQSHIPIINIKKKSKRALLPFIGSLSKSFFGTATMDDVNLLASHLNALQKQSIKMANALSQHGSHLSSYMTTSNRRMDNIQFEVMKNYYAIGNITKNFQSTITNIETHILDLTNLLNMQSYKASSISSEVNTVISSLQSLIEGKLTPVLIPIYSLHKTIQDINHILATNYSRFTLVNKEPQWYYQHATFHFGTDIDTNSIYITIKFPVSPEKEPLKLYEIISLPVPINATSSHATMLFNLPQYLAITSHQQYYVTMEKADLATCKKHGTYLCSFNKALTPVTQMSCVMGLFANDKSVVNKFCDFRFMENHLSPIAIELSATSVLIYNSFNLVIDCPKYQDIKHGCSMCVMTLPCQCSITTKHWYFPPRLVKCHKQLNKTEVFHPINLALLQQFFNESKLISLAADSVFSKQVNVLLPMFNMYNHSFQERVVADQKLHLNMKKMVQAAKNDEQIFQSLTEPLLEGEINVKSVWPDTNGILVLCTLGLTILTTIACILSMMKIRKLSTTLLILQQTSHVRSEKLPSFVYSNPTNKIQKSTVPSISSILEWDHLILALLICTIIMLIFILFIIVRRRNRGTTVLLELTSGKHCVIIPLIYLPLCPSFLNIEPPFHISNFTLSDFSSCNLKTDWTGFKIKNVLNEQSLEIQNVINLSWINWYKTSKVLKHPYMAYILLQHDGLLTPLPDIKVQENIQYFKNDK
;
A
#
# COMPACT_ATOMS: atom_id res chain seq x y z
N MET A 1 -29.61 50.65 -3.99
CA MET A 1 -29.74 50.71 -5.46
C MET A 1 -30.17 49.35 -6.00
N CYS A 2 -31.09 49.29 -6.97
CA CYS A 2 -31.62 48.03 -7.48
C CYS A 2 -30.75 47.47 -8.62
N SER A 3 -30.11 46.32 -8.41
CA SER A 3 -29.34 45.61 -9.44
C SER A 3 -30.24 44.67 -10.26
N SER A 4 -30.40 44.97 -11.55
CA SER A 4 -31.08 44.13 -12.54
C SER A 4 -30.05 43.37 -13.41
N ILE A 5 -30.28 42.07 -13.62
CA ILE A 5 -29.56 41.27 -14.62
C ILE A 5 -30.42 41.28 -15.90
N ASN A 6 -29.90 41.77 -17.02
CA ASN A 6 -30.58 41.63 -18.31
C ASN A 6 -30.45 40.17 -18.78
N THR A 7 -31.57 39.46 -18.81
CA THR A 7 -31.63 38.04 -19.15
C THR A 7 -31.86 37.84 -20.65
N ASP A 8 -30.79 37.87 -21.44
CA ASP A 8 -30.75 37.04 -22.66
C ASP A 8 -30.79 35.56 -22.23
N SER A 9 -31.53 34.72 -22.95
CA SER A 9 -31.68 33.30 -22.62
C SER A 9 -30.37 32.54 -22.84
N GLY A 10 -29.66 32.20 -21.75
CA GLY A 10 -28.41 31.45 -21.80
C GLY A 10 -28.58 30.03 -22.39
N SER A 11 -27.61 29.61 -23.20
CA SER A 11 -27.59 28.26 -23.80
C SER A 11 -26.73 27.30 -22.98
N THR A 12 -26.94 25.99 -23.12
CA THR A 12 -26.11 24.97 -22.42
C THR A 12 -24.86 24.64 -23.23
N LEU A 13 -23.67 24.80 -22.65
CA LEU A 13 -22.40 24.45 -23.28
C LEU A 13 -22.22 22.92 -23.36
N LYS A 14 -22.36 22.36 -24.56
CA LYS A 14 -22.10 20.94 -24.84
C LYS A 14 -20.75 20.76 -25.53
N VAL A 15 -19.85 20.00 -24.90
CA VAL A 15 -18.49 19.75 -25.39
C VAL A 15 -18.23 18.24 -25.39
N ASP A 16 -18.03 17.65 -26.58
CA ASP A 16 -17.90 16.20 -26.80
C ASP A 16 -16.86 15.54 -25.87
N GLY A 17 -17.29 14.56 -25.07
CA GLY A 17 -16.42 13.81 -24.16
C GLY A 17 -16.15 14.47 -22.80
N THR A 18 -16.88 15.55 -22.47
CA THR A 18 -16.75 16.24 -21.18
C THR A 18 -18.12 16.59 -20.60
N LEU A 19 -18.22 16.63 -19.27
CA LEU A 19 -19.34 17.23 -18.55
C LEU A 19 -18.86 18.58 -18.00
N GLN A 20 -19.39 19.66 -18.56
CA GLN A 20 -18.98 21.03 -18.28
C GLN A 20 -19.67 21.55 -17.01
N ARG A 21 -18.90 22.17 -16.12
CA ARG A 21 -19.35 22.95 -14.95
C ARG A 21 -18.56 24.26 -14.90
N ILE A 22 -18.38 24.86 -16.09
CA ILE A 22 -17.43 25.94 -16.36
C ILE A 22 -17.71 27.20 -15.54
N ASN A 23 -18.97 27.45 -15.17
CA ASN A 23 -19.36 28.58 -14.32
C ASN A 23 -18.95 28.43 -12.84
N TYR A 24 -18.54 27.23 -12.42
CA TYR A 24 -17.86 26.95 -11.15
C TYR A 24 -16.36 26.67 -11.36
N GLY A 25 -15.84 26.81 -12.58
CA GLY A 25 -14.46 26.48 -12.89
C GLY A 25 -14.16 24.99 -12.76
N THR A 26 -15.09 24.11 -13.14
CA THR A 26 -14.87 22.66 -13.13
C THR A 26 -15.21 22.02 -14.47
N VAL A 27 -14.39 21.06 -14.90
CA VAL A 27 -14.68 20.19 -16.04
C VAL A 27 -14.43 18.74 -15.64
N PHE A 28 -15.40 17.87 -15.87
CA PHE A 28 -15.25 16.43 -15.73
C PHE A 28 -14.98 15.83 -17.12
N LYS A 29 -13.73 15.48 -17.40
CA LYS A 29 -13.28 14.92 -18.67
C LYS A 29 -13.35 13.40 -18.63
N ASP A 30 -13.97 12.79 -19.63
CA ASP A 30 -14.08 11.33 -19.72
C ASP A 30 -12.68 10.69 -19.86
N ASN A 31 -12.30 9.84 -18.92
CA ASN A 31 -11.02 9.14 -18.87
C ASN A 31 -11.22 7.60 -18.97
N GLY A 32 -12.37 7.17 -19.49
CA GLY A 32 -12.70 5.78 -19.75
C GLY A 32 -13.33 5.08 -18.55
N HIS A 33 -12.91 3.84 -18.30
CA HIS A 33 -13.57 2.92 -17.38
C HIS A 33 -12.57 2.31 -16.39
N ILE A 34 -13.05 1.99 -15.18
CA ILE A 34 -12.25 1.43 -14.08
C ILE A 34 -12.99 0.31 -13.36
N ILE A 35 -12.25 -0.74 -13.00
CA ILE A 35 -12.72 -1.86 -12.19
C ILE A 35 -11.84 -1.92 -10.95
N ILE A 36 -12.47 -1.72 -9.80
CA ILE A 36 -11.85 -1.80 -8.48
C ILE A 36 -12.11 -3.21 -7.97
N SER A 37 -11.11 -4.08 -8.05
CA SER A 37 -11.20 -5.41 -7.45
C SER A 37 -9.83 -5.99 -7.09
N ASN A 38 -9.72 -6.40 -5.84
CA ASN A 38 -8.65 -7.24 -5.32
C ASN A 38 -8.97 -8.75 -5.38
N GLU A 39 -10.17 -9.13 -5.84
CA GLU A 39 -10.63 -10.52 -5.82
C GLU A 39 -10.31 -11.26 -7.12
N TYR A 40 -9.86 -12.52 -6.97
CA TYR A 40 -9.46 -13.36 -8.09
C TYR A 40 -9.96 -14.79 -7.90
N TRP A 41 -10.59 -15.33 -8.93
CA TRP A 41 -10.76 -16.77 -9.08
C TRP A 41 -9.43 -17.38 -9.56
N ARG A 42 -8.94 -18.44 -8.93
CA ARG A 42 -7.65 -19.08 -9.26
C ARG A 42 -7.90 -20.44 -9.92
N HIS A 43 -7.50 -20.61 -11.17
CA HIS A 43 -7.60 -21.91 -11.85
C HIS A 43 -6.22 -22.47 -12.13
N THR A 44 -5.96 -23.69 -11.65
CA THR A 44 -4.72 -24.42 -11.89
C THR A 44 -4.89 -25.39 -13.05
N PHE A 45 -4.14 -25.17 -14.13
CA PHE A 45 -4.00 -26.08 -15.27
C PHE A 45 -2.81 -27.01 -15.02
N GLU A 46 -3.00 -28.31 -15.23
CA GLU A 46 -1.91 -29.27 -15.32
C GLU A 46 -1.57 -29.55 -16.78
N VAL A 47 -0.27 -29.46 -17.10
CA VAL A 47 0.32 -29.78 -18.40
C VAL A 47 1.28 -30.96 -18.20
N PRO A 48 0.92 -32.19 -18.61
CA PRO A 48 1.79 -33.35 -18.45
C PRO A 48 3.07 -33.23 -19.30
N LEU A 49 4.15 -33.91 -18.94
CA LEU A 49 5.38 -34.00 -19.73
C LEU A 49 5.57 -35.41 -20.33
N PRO A 50 6.16 -35.54 -21.54
CA PRO A 50 6.20 -36.80 -22.27
C PRO A 50 7.20 -37.79 -21.67
N THR A 51 6.72 -38.92 -21.18
CA THR A 51 7.56 -39.94 -20.50
C THR A 51 8.55 -40.63 -21.46
N LEU A 52 9.84 -40.63 -21.12
CA LEU A 52 10.85 -41.43 -21.82
C LEU A 52 10.81 -42.89 -21.37
N HIS A 53 10.70 -43.82 -22.33
CA HIS A 53 10.83 -45.25 -22.07
C HIS A 53 12.27 -45.74 -22.25
N SER A 54 12.69 -46.64 -21.35
CA SER A 54 13.95 -47.36 -21.44
C SER A 54 13.93 -48.31 -22.65
N ILE A 55 15.06 -48.44 -23.33
CA ILE A 55 15.21 -49.30 -24.51
C ILE A 55 16.56 -50.01 -24.37
N GLN A 56 16.56 -51.34 -24.47
CA GLN A 56 17.80 -52.10 -24.50
C GLN A 56 18.59 -51.77 -25.78
N PRO A 57 19.90 -51.52 -25.69
CA PRO A 57 20.71 -51.24 -26.87
C PRO A 57 20.71 -52.43 -27.83
N PHE A 58 20.69 -52.16 -29.13
CA PHE A 58 20.71 -53.20 -30.15
C PHE A 58 22.03 -53.98 -30.11
N VAL A 59 21.95 -55.30 -29.96
CA VAL A 59 23.13 -56.17 -30.01
C VAL A 59 23.44 -56.49 -31.46
N ASN A 60 24.65 -56.13 -31.91
CA ASN A 60 25.13 -56.37 -33.27
C ASN A 60 25.20 -57.87 -33.57
N THR A 61 24.24 -58.39 -34.33
CA THR A 61 24.31 -59.75 -34.91
C THR A 61 24.07 -59.71 -36.42
N CYS A 62 25.09 -59.31 -37.19
CA CYS A 62 25.23 -59.88 -38.53
C CYS A 62 25.51 -61.38 -38.33
N GLY A 63 24.53 -62.22 -38.64
CA GLY A 63 24.70 -63.68 -38.67
C GLY A 63 25.48 -64.11 -39.91
N LYS A 64 24.97 -65.10 -40.64
CA LYS A 64 25.59 -65.65 -41.86
C LYS A 64 25.48 -64.75 -43.11
N ILE A 65 25.50 -63.42 -42.94
CA ILE A 65 25.31 -62.46 -44.05
C ILE A 65 26.66 -62.20 -44.76
N PRO A 66 26.73 -62.26 -46.10
CA PRO A 66 27.94 -61.90 -46.83
C PRO A 66 28.37 -60.44 -46.59
N GLY A 67 29.68 -60.20 -46.53
CA GLY A 67 30.27 -58.99 -45.94
C GLY A 67 29.74 -57.66 -46.47
N ASN A 68 29.56 -57.52 -47.79
CA ASN A 68 29.07 -56.28 -48.39
C ASN A 68 27.60 -55.97 -48.01
N ALA A 69 26.74 -56.99 -47.95
CA ALA A 69 25.37 -56.82 -47.48
C ALA A 69 25.33 -56.51 -45.98
N CYS A 70 26.14 -57.20 -45.15
CA CYS A 70 26.26 -56.86 -43.72
C CYS A 70 26.71 -55.40 -43.52
N ASN A 71 27.64 -54.88 -44.34
CA ASN A 71 28.10 -53.49 -44.24
C ASN A 71 26.99 -52.47 -44.54
N SER A 72 26.22 -52.66 -45.62
CA SER A 72 25.06 -51.79 -45.94
C SER A 72 23.99 -51.84 -44.85
N VAL A 73 23.70 -53.03 -44.34
CA VAL A 73 22.77 -53.26 -43.22
C VAL A 73 23.25 -52.58 -41.94
N LYS A 74 24.52 -52.72 -41.60
CA LYS A 74 25.16 -52.07 -40.45
C LYS A 74 25.11 -50.55 -40.57
N SER A 75 25.29 -49.99 -41.77
CA SER A 75 25.12 -48.55 -42.04
C SER A 75 23.68 -48.08 -41.77
N ILE A 76 22.68 -48.80 -42.28
CA ILE A 76 21.25 -48.51 -42.02
C ILE A 76 20.92 -48.54 -40.52
N ILE A 77 21.34 -49.61 -39.81
CA ILE A 77 21.11 -49.75 -38.36
C ILE A 77 21.83 -48.63 -37.59
N THR A 78 23.02 -48.23 -38.02
CA THR A 78 23.78 -47.12 -37.41
C THR A 78 23.02 -45.80 -37.59
N ASN A 79 22.49 -45.52 -38.78
CA ASN A 79 21.70 -44.31 -39.04
C ASN A 79 20.39 -44.27 -38.22
N ILE A 80 19.69 -45.40 -38.07
CA ILE A 80 18.51 -45.50 -37.18
C ILE A 80 18.91 -45.19 -35.73
N ASN A 81 20.01 -45.78 -35.24
CA ASN A 81 20.51 -45.53 -33.89
C ASN A 81 20.90 -44.06 -33.68
N ILE A 82 21.51 -43.39 -34.67
CA ILE A 82 21.85 -41.96 -34.62
C ILE A 82 20.57 -41.12 -34.49
N ILE A 83 19.59 -41.30 -35.40
CA ILE A 83 18.30 -40.57 -35.37
C ILE A 83 17.59 -40.77 -34.01
N GLN A 84 17.62 -41.99 -33.48
CA GLN A 84 17.03 -42.33 -32.18
C GLN A 84 17.79 -41.68 -31.00
N GLN A 85 19.13 -41.65 -31.04
CA GLN A 85 19.95 -40.97 -30.03
C GLN A 85 19.75 -39.45 -30.06
N GLU A 86 19.72 -38.82 -31.24
CA GLU A 86 19.44 -37.39 -31.37
C GLU A 86 18.04 -37.02 -30.86
N THR A 87 17.02 -37.80 -31.20
CA THR A 87 15.64 -37.59 -30.73
C THR A 87 15.57 -37.69 -29.19
N ARG A 88 16.25 -38.69 -28.61
CA ARG A 88 16.38 -38.85 -27.15
C ARG A 88 17.15 -37.70 -26.51
N ALA A 89 18.25 -37.25 -27.10
CA ALA A 89 19.04 -36.12 -26.61
C ALA A 89 18.21 -34.83 -26.57
N LYS A 90 17.36 -34.59 -27.57
CA LYS A 90 16.44 -33.43 -27.60
C LYS A 90 15.36 -33.50 -26.51
N ILE A 91 14.76 -34.66 -26.27
CA ILE A 91 13.78 -34.83 -25.18
C ILE A 91 14.47 -34.73 -23.80
N ALA A 92 15.67 -35.31 -23.64
CA ALA A 92 16.48 -35.15 -22.43
C ALA A 92 16.86 -33.68 -22.20
N HIS A 93 17.20 -32.94 -23.26
CA HIS A 93 17.47 -31.50 -23.18
C HIS A 93 16.24 -30.69 -22.71
N LEU A 94 15.02 -31.03 -23.18
CA LEU A 94 13.78 -30.45 -22.66
C LEU A 94 13.62 -30.71 -21.14
N PHE A 95 13.90 -31.93 -20.66
CA PHE A 95 13.85 -32.23 -19.24
C PHE A 95 14.90 -31.47 -18.42
N THR A 96 16.14 -31.42 -18.89
CA THR A 96 17.22 -30.62 -18.26
C THR A 96 16.86 -29.13 -18.24
N PHE A 97 16.27 -28.60 -19.31
CA PHE A 97 15.79 -27.22 -19.37
C PHE A 97 14.70 -26.94 -18.33
N ILE A 98 13.70 -27.82 -18.22
CA ILE A 98 12.63 -27.74 -17.22
C ILE A 98 13.22 -27.77 -15.79
N GLN A 99 14.08 -28.73 -15.48
CA GLN A 99 14.68 -28.87 -14.15
C GLN A 99 15.58 -27.70 -13.75
N SER A 100 16.20 -27.01 -14.71
CA SER A 100 17.08 -25.86 -14.46
C SER A 100 16.37 -24.51 -14.43
N HIS A 101 15.24 -24.35 -15.12
CA HIS A 101 14.56 -23.06 -15.29
C HIS A 101 13.16 -22.97 -14.66
N ILE A 102 12.52 -24.11 -14.30
CA ILE A 102 11.17 -24.15 -13.73
C ILE A 102 11.25 -24.56 -12.25
N PRO A 103 10.65 -23.79 -11.31
CA PRO A 103 10.78 -24.07 -9.89
C PRO A 103 10.09 -25.38 -9.50
N ILE A 104 10.82 -26.22 -8.75
CA ILE A 104 10.33 -27.50 -8.22
C ILE A 104 9.45 -27.25 -6.98
N ILE A 105 8.22 -27.74 -7.01
CA ILE A 105 7.27 -27.64 -5.91
C ILE A 105 7.38 -28.89 -5.04
N ASN A 106 8.12 -28.81 -3.93
CA ASN A 106 8.27 -29.94 -3.00
C ASN A 106 6.96 -30.21 -2.22
N ILE A 107 6.17 -31.20 -2.65
CA ILE A 107 4.88 -31.57 -2.04
C ILE A 107 5.05 -32.40 -0.75
N LYS A 108 6.22 -33.01 -0.51
CA LYS A 108 6.45 -33.90 0.65
C LYS A 108 6.19 -33.20 2.00
N LYS A 109 5.36 -33.85 2.83
CA LYS A 109 4.86 -33.38 4.15
C LYS A 109 5.90 -32.57 4.95
N LYS A 110 5.78 -31.24 4.96
CA LYS A 110 6.56 -30.40 5.87
C LYS A 110 6.03 -30.52 7.30
N SER A 111 6.81 -31.17 8.17
CA SER A 111 6.60 -31.16 9.61
C SER A 111 6.93 -29.79 10.20
N LYS A 112 6.01 -29.28 11.04
CA LYS A 112 6.16 -28.15 12.00
C LYS A 112 6.58 -26.78 11.42
N ARG A 113 5.74 -25.79 11.73
CA ARG A 113 5.91 -24.36 11.41
C ARG A 113 7.22 -23.83 11.99
N ALA A 114 8.04 -23.17 11.17
CA ALA A 114 9.08 -22.27 11.68
C ALA A 114 8.41 -21.01 12.27
N LEU A 115 8.94 -20.50 13.39
CA LEU A 115 8.29 -19.43 14.15
C LEU A 115 8.40 -18.05 13.47
N LEU A 116 9.30 -17.87 12.50
CA LEU A 116 9.59 -16.60 11.82
C LEU A 116 9.91 -16.85 10.32
N PRO A 117 9.02 -16.49 9.37
CA PRO A 117 9.23 -16.73 7.93
C PRO A 117 10.06 -15.63 7.22
N PHE A 118 10.74 -14.75 7.96
CA PHE A 118 11.31 -13.50 7.41
C PHE A 118 12.53 -13.69 6.48
N ILE A 119 13.28 -14.80 6.61
CA ILE A 119 14.52 -15.07 5.86
C ILE A 119 14.24 -15.83 4.55
N GLY A 120 13.24 -15.36 3.80
CA GLY A 120 12.90 -15.86 2.45
C GLY A 120 12.73 -14.76 1.40
N SER A 121 12.92 -13.50 1.79
CA SER A 121 12.53 -12.31 0.99
C SER A 121 13.53 -11.89 -0.09
N LEU A 122 14.70 -12.53 -0.18
CA LEU A 122 15.78 -12.19 -1.14
C LEU A 122 15.51 -12.63 -2.58
N SER A 123 14.43 -13.36 -2.86
CA SER A 123 14.10 -13.83 -4.22
C SER A 123 13.29 -12.83 -5.06
N LYS A 124 12.82 -11.72 -4.47
CA LYS A 124 11.93 -10.72 -5.12
C LYS A 124 12.48 -10.09 -6.41
N SER A 125 13.79 -10.16 -6.68
CA SER A 125 14.40 -9.59 -7.89
C SER A 125 14.36 -10.52 -9.12
N PHE A 126 14.12 -11.82 -8.94
CA PHE A 126 14.05 -12.79 -10.04
C PHE A 126 12.64 -13.33 -10.29
N PHE A 127 11.76 -13.30 -9.28
CA PHE A 127 10.38 -13.72 -9.42
C PHE A 127 9.45 -12.51 -9.48
N GLY A 128 8.88 -12.25 -10.66
CA GLY A 128 7.83 -11.27 -10.84
C GLY A 128 6.59 -11.59 -9.99
N THR A 129 6.51 -10.99 -8.80
CA THR A 129 5.30 -10.88 -7.97
C THR A 129 4.69 -12.16 -7.37
N ALA A 130 5.47 -13.22 -7.14
CA ALA A 130 5.02 -14.36 -6.33
C ALA A 130 5.28 -14.11 -4.82
N THR A 131 4.22 -14.12 -4.00
CA THR A 131 4.35 -14.09 -2.53
C THR A 131 4.49 -15.49 -1.96
N MET A 132 4.98 -15.61 -0.72
CA MET A 132 5.06 -16.92 -0.05
C MET A 132 3.67 -17.55 0.14
N ASP A 133 2.62 -16.73 0.24
CA ASP A 133 1.23 -17.18 0.32
C ASP A 133 0.74 -17.79 -1.01
N ASP A 134 1.15 -17.23 -2.15
CA ASP A 134 0.88 -17.83 -3.47
C ASP A 134 1.54 -19.22 -3.61
N VAL A 135 2.77 -19.39 -3.12
CA VAL A 135 3.51 -20.67 -3.16
C VAL A 135 2.86 -21.70 -2.22
N ASN A 136 2.51 -21.29 -1.00
CA ASN A 136 1.81 -22.14 -0.04
C ASN A 136 0.43 -22.56 -0.56
N LEU A 137 -0.29 -21.67 -1.27
CA LEU A 137 -1.56 -21.97 -1.90
C LEU A 137 -1.41 -23.00 -3.03
N LEU A 138 -0.43 -22.81 -3.93
CA LEU A 138 -0.15 -23.77 -5.01
C LEU A 138 0.17 -25.16 -4.44
N ALA A 139 1.00 -25.23 -3.39
CA ALA A 139 1.25 -26.46 -2.66
C ALA A 139 -0.01 -27.04 -2.00
N SER A 140 -0.95 -26.20 -1.53
CA SER A 140 -2.22 -26.68 -0.97
C SER A 140 -3.15 -27.28 -2.02
N HIS A 141 -3.22 -26.70 -3.23
CA HIS A 141 -3.97 -27.27 -4.36
C HIS A 141 -3.40 -28.65 -4.74
N LEU A 142 -2.07 -28.77 -4.79
CA LEU A 142 -1.38 -30.04 -5.08
C LEU A 142 -1.59 -31.11 -3.99
N ASN A 143 -1.59 -30.72 -2.71
CA ASN A 143 -1.91 -31.65 -1.61
C ASN A 143 -3.39 -32.08 -1.60
N ALA A 144 -4.31 -31.24 -2.09
CA ALA A 144 -5.71 -31.61 -2.28
C ALA A 144 -5.88 -32.56 -3.48
N LEU A 145 -5.16 -32.30 -4.58
CA LEU A 145 -5.12 -33.13 -5.79
C LEU A 145 -4.69 -34.58 -5.51
N GLN A 146 -3.70 -34.79 -4.65
CA GLN A 146 -3.22 -36.12 -4.26
C GLN A 146 -4.30 -36.95 -3.52
N LYS A 147 -5.42 -36.34 -3.09
CA LYS A 147 -6.55 -36.99 -2.40
C LYS A 147 -7.79 -37.14 -3.28
N GLN A 148 -7.67 -37.97 -4.31
CA GLN A 148 -8.78 -38.63 -5.05
C GLN A 148 -9.80 -37.68 -5.73
N SER A 149 -9.67 -37.56 -7.05
CA SER A 149 -10.29 -36.55 -7.94
C SER A 149 -11.80 -36.31 -7.84
N ILE A 150 -12.61 -37.29 -7.40
CA ILE A 150 -14.09 -37.16 -7.41
C ILE A 150 -14.62 -36.40 -6.18
N LYS A 151 -13.91 -36.39 -5.04
CA LYS A 151 -14.33 -35.64 -3.83
C LYS A 151 -13.91 -34.15 -3.87
N MET A 152 -13.31 -33.74 -4.98
CA MET A 152 -12.48 -32.54 -5.09
C MET A 152 -13.28 -31.22 -5.13
N ALA A 153 -14.40 -31.16 -5.85
CA ALA A 153 -15.23 -29.96 -5.96
C ALA A 153 -15.74 -29.48 -4.59
N ASN A 154 -16.18 -30.43 -3.74
CA ASN A 154 -16.67 -30.13 -2.40
C ASN A 154 -15.55 -29.71 -1.45
N ALA A 155 -14.33 -30.27 -1.59
CA ALA A 155 -13.18 -29.90 -0.77
C ALA A 155 -12.64 -28.49 -1.10
N LEU A 156 -12.57 -28.12 -2.39
CA LEU A 156 -12.23 -26.76 -2.82
C LEU A 156 -13.31 -25.76 -2.38
N SER A 157 -14.59 -26.10 -2.50
CA SER A 157 -15.69 -25.28 -1.98
C SER A 157 -15.68 -25.11 -0.45
N GLN A 158 -15.12 -26.05 0.31
CA GLN A 158 -15.01 -25.95 1.77
C GLN A 158 -13.85 -25.04 2.22
N HIS A 159 -12.85 -24.77 1.37
CA HIS A 159 -11.82 -23.76 1.62
C HIS A 159 -12.26 -22.36 1.12
N GLY A 160 -13.44 -21.93 1.55
CA GLY A 160 -14.16 -20.73 1.07
C GLY A 160 -13.50 -19.36 1.27
N SER A 161 -12.23 -19.28 1.68
CA SER A 161 -11.46 -18.03 1.66
C SER A 161 -10.84 -17.72 0.30
N HIS A 162 -10.74 -18.72 -0.60
CA HIS A 162 -10.13 -18.55 -1.93
C HIS A 162 -10.96 -19.23 -3.01
N LEU A 163 -11.55 -18.42 -3.89
CA LEU A 163 -12.24 -18.88 -5.10
C LEU A 163 -11.26 -19.64 -5.99
N SER A 164 -11.38 -20.96 -6.10
CA SER A 164 -10.44 -21.78 -6.87
C SER A 164 -11.01 -23.05 -7.49
N SER A 165 -10.33 -23.52 -8.53
CA SER A 165 -10.68 -24.72 -9.32
C SER A 165 -9.46 -25.26 -10.06
N TYR A 166 -9.60 -26.40 -10.73
CA TYR A 166 -8.51 -27.07 -11.43
C TYR A 166 -9.04 -27.86 -12.63
N MET A 167 -8.19 -28.06 -13.64
CA MET A 167 -8.44 -28.97 -14.75
C MET A 167 -7.14 -29.64 -15.23
N THR A 168 -7.16 -30.97 -15.35
CA THR A 168 -6.19 -31.72 -16.16
C THR A 168 -6.32 -31.28 -17.61
N THR A 169 -5.34 -30.57 -18.15
CA THR A 169 -5.38 -30.18 -19.56
C THR A 169 -4.72 -31.29 -20.37
N SER A 170 -5.55 -32.21 -20.89
CA SER A 170 -5.16 -33.08 -22.01
C SER A 170 -4.83 -32.18 -23.19
N ASN A 171 -3.57 -31.82 -23.27
CA ASN A 171 -3.04 -31.06 -24.38
C ASN A 171 -2.81 -32.06 -25.49
N ARG A 172 -3.78 -32.17 -26.41
CA ARG A 172 -3.71 -33.10 -27.55
C ARG A 172 -2.37 -33.04 -28.30
N ARG A 173 -1.63 -31.92 -28.27
CA ARG A 173 -0.27 -31.85 -28.82
C ARG A 173 0.76 -32.58 -27.96
N MET A 174 0.73 -32.47 -26.64
CA MET A 174 1.60 -33.25 -25.76
C MET A 174 1.22 -34.73 -25.75
N ASP A 175 -0.07 -35.03 -25.78
CA ASP A 175 -0.57 -36.40 -25.92
C ASP A 175 -0.16 -36.98 -27.29
N ASN A 176 -0.20 -36.18 -28.36
CA ASN A 176 0.35 -36.54 -29.68
C ASN A 176 1.88 -36.73 -29.64
N ILE A 177 2.65 -35.87 -28.97
CA ILE A 177 4.10 -36.02 -28.81
C ILE A 177 4.39 -37.35 -28.09
N GLN A 178 3.72 -37.62 -26.97
CA GLN A 178 3.89 -38.86 -26.21
C GLN A 178 3.48 -40.08 -27.05
N PHE A 179 2.35 -40.00 -27.75
CA PHE A 179 1.84 -41.06 -28.63
C PHE A 179 2.74 -41.32 -29.84
N GLU A 180 3.21 -40.28 -30.55
CA GLU A 180 4.10 -40.44 -31.70
C GLU A 180 5.52 -40.81 -31.28
N VAL A 181 6.02 -40.38 -30.11
CA VAL A 181 7.26 -40.92 -29.51
C VAL A 181 7.10 -42.42 -29.22
N MET A 182 5.98 -42.83 -28.61
CA MET A 182 5.69 -44.23 -28.30
C MET A 182 5.48 -45.08 -29.58
N LYS A 183 4.81 -44.53 -30.59
CA LYS A 183 4.55 -45.20 -31.88
C LYS A 183 5.78 -45.25 -32.77
N ASN A 184 6.63 -44.22 -32.75
CA ASN A 184 7.96 -44.24 -33.35
C ASN A 184 8.80 -45.36 -32.68
N TYR A 185 8.81 -45.40 -31.35
CA TYR A 185 9.46 -46.46 -30.57
C TYR A 185 8.99 -47.88 -30.94
N TYR A 186 7.67 -48.15 -30.93
CA TYR A 186 7.15 -49.47 -31.32
C TYR A 186 7.41 -49.79 -32.80
N ALA A 187 7.34 -48.79 -33.69
CA ALA A 187 7.68 -48.97 -35.10
C ALA A 187 9.16 -49.35 -35.27
N ILE A 188 10.11 -48.68 -34.60
CA ILE A 188 11.53 -49.07 -34.60
C ILE A 188 11.67 -50.51 -34.09
N GLY A 189 11.10 -50.85 -32.93
CA GLY A 189 11.20 -52.19 -32.36
C GLY A 189 10.65 -53.30 -33.27
N ASN A 190 9.54 -53.05 -33.97
CA ASN A 190 8.96 -53.99 -34.93
C ASN A 190 9.77 -54.08 -36.23
N ILE A 191 10.27 -52.96 -36.75
CA ILE A 191 11.19 -52.95 -37.89
C ILE A 191 12.42 -53.79 -37.56
N THR A 192 13.04 -53.59 -36.39
CA THR A 192 14.21 -54.35 -35.94
C THR A 192 13.93 -55.86 -35.85
N LYS A 193 12.79 -56.28 -35.29
CA LYS A 193 12.40 -57.70 -35.20
C LYS A 193 12.16 -58.33 -36.57
N ASN A 194 11.36 -57.68 -37.41
CA ASN A 194 11.06 -58.15 -38.77
C ASN A 194 12.31 -58.17 -39.65
N PHE A 195 13.22 -57.21 -39.45
CA PHE A 195 14.49 -57.16 -40.14
C PHE A 195 15.38 -58.34 -39.75
N GLN A 196 15.46 -58.68 -38.46
CA GLN A 196 16.22 -59.82 -37.97
C GLN A 196 15.69 -61.19 -38.48
N SER A 197 14.40 -61.29 -38.80
CA SER A 197 13.80 -62.51 -39.38
C SER A 197 13.87 -62.63 -40.91
N THR A 198 14.08 -61.53 -41.64
CA THR A 198 13.84 -61.47 -43.11
C THR A 198 15.13 -61.21 -43.93
N ILE A 199 16.29 -61.37 -43.30
CA ILE A 199 17.65 -61.14 -43.84
C ILE A 199 17.98 -61.93 -45.12
N THR A 200 17.22 -62.96 -45.49
CA THR A 200 17.47 -63.76 -46.71
C THR A 200 17.05 -63.10 -48.01
N ASN A 201 16.12 -62.12 -47.99
CA ASN A 201 15.55 -61.49 -49.20
C ASN A 201 15.82 -59.97 -49.23
N ILE A 202 17.06 -59.55 -49.01
CA ILE A 202 17.41 -58.12 -48.87
C ILE A 202 17.07 -57.30 -50.12
N GLU A 203 17.30 -57.83 -51.33
CA GLU A 203 17.15 -57.08 -52.59
C GLU A 203 15.72 -56.59 -52.86
N THR A 204 14.70 -57.37 -52.49
CA THR A 204 13.28 -57.01 -52.70
C THR A 204 12.72 -56.03 -51.66
N HIS A 205 13.41 -55.83 -50.52
CA HIS A 205 12.92 -55.00 -49.41
C HIS A 205 13.70 -53.69 -49.19
N ILE A 206 14.65 -53.35 -50.07
CA ILE A 206 15.38 -52.06 -49.99
C ILE A 206 14.43 -50.86 -50.11
N LEU A 207 13.39 -50.94 -50.94
CA LEU A 207 12.38 -49.87 -51.07
C LEU A 207 11.56 -49.71 -49.78
N ASP A 208 11.14 -50.81 -49.16
CA ASP A 208 10.43 -50.79 -47.88
C ASP A 208 11.31 -50.16 -46.78
N LEU A 209 12.58 -50.58 -46.69
CA LEU A 209 13.55 -50.04 -45.73
C LEU A 209 13.80 -48.55 -45.95
N THR A 210 13.91 -48.11 -47.20
CA THR A 210 14.08 -46.68 -47.54
C THR A 210 12.84 -45.86 -47.16
N ASN A 211 11.64 -46.37 -47.43
CA ASN A 211 10.39 -45.73 -47.03
C ASN A 211 10.23 -45.66 -45.50
N LEU A 212 10.60 -46.73 -44.79
CA LEU A 212 10.61 -46.77 -43.32
C LEU A 212 11.64 -45.77 -42.74
N LEU A 213 12.84 -45.70 -43.29
CA LEU A 213 13.88 -44.72 -42.90
C LEU A 213 13.40 -43.28 -43.11
N ASN A 214 12.84 -42.98 -44.28
CA ASN A 214 12.30 -41.66 -44.60
C ASN A 214 11.15 -41.28 -43.65
N MET A 215 10.23 -42.21 -43.38
CA MET A 215 9.15 -42.00 -42.40
C MET A 215 9.71 -41.74 -40.99
N GLN A 216 10.74 -42.47 -40.55
CA GLN A 216 11.33 -42.26 -39.22
C GLN A 216 12.12 -40.96 -39.12
N SER A 217 12.85 -40.57 -40.17
CA SER A 217 13.53 -39.27 -40.26
C SER A 217 12.52 -38.11 -40.21
N TYR A 218 11.43 -38.20 -40.97
CA TYR A 218 10.33 -37.23 -40.93
C TYR A 218 9.70 -37.12 -39.53
N LYS A 219 9.40 -38.26 -38.88
CA LYS A 219 8.85 -38.27 -37.51
C LYS A 219 9.82 -37.70 -36.48
N ALA A 220 11.10 -38.05 -36.54
CA ALA A 220 12.12 -37.51 -35.65
C ALA A 220 12.29 -35.99 -35.82
N SER A 221 12.23 -35.50 -37.06
CA SER A 221 12.22 -34.07 -37.37
C SER A 221 10.96 -33.36 -36.84
N SER A 222 9.77 -33.95 -36.99
CA SER A 222 8.52 -33.45 -36.41
C SER A 222 8.60 -33.35 -34.89
N ILE A 223 9.01 -34.42 -34.21
CA ILE A 223 9.18 -34.45 -32.75
C ILE A 223 10.20 -33.39 -32.31
N SER A 224 11.31 -33.21 -33.04
CA SER A 224 12.28 -32.14 -32.79
C SER A 224 11.66 -30.75 -32.91
N SER A 225 10.78 -30.52 -33.89
CA SER A 225 10.10 -29.23 -34.08
C SER A 225 9.10 -28.96 -32.96
N GLU A 226 8.34 -29.97 -32.54
CA GLU A 226 7.39 -29.89 -31.44
C GLU A 226 8.10 -29.65 -30.09
N VAL A 227 9.21 -30.35 -29.82
CA VAL A 227 10.05 -30.13 -28.63
C VAL A 227 10.60 -28.69 -28.59
N ASN A 228 11.14 -28.19 -29.71
CA ASN A 228 11.62 -26.81 -29.80
C ASN A 228 10.48 -25.80 -29.54
N THR A 229 9.28 -26.06 -30.08
CA THR A 229 8.09 -25.22 -29.86
C THR A 229 7.66 -25.20 -28.38
N VAL A 230 7.79 -26.33 -27.66
CA VAL A 230 7.57 -26.39 -26.21
C VAL A 230 8.65 -25.59 -25.47
N ILE A 231 9.94 -25.72 -25.81
CA ILE A 231 11.02 -24.95 -25.18
C ILE A 231 10.79 -23.45 -25.34
N SER A 232 10.49 -22.95 -26.55
CA SER A 232 10.19 -21.53 -26.78
C SER A 232 8.92 -21.05 -26.05
N SER A 233 7.96 -21.95 -25.83
CA SER A 233 6.77 -21.65 -25.03
C SER A 233 7.06 -21.57 -23.53
N LEU A 234 7.98 -22.41 -23.02
CA LEU A 234 8.45 -22.34 -21.63
C LEU A 234 9.34 -21.11 -21.40
N GLN A 235 10.18 -20.72 -22.38
CA GLN A 235 10.90 -19.44 -22.36
C GLN A 235 9.92 -18.26 -22.26
N SER A 236 8.87 -18.25 -23.09
CA SER A 236 7.80 -17.24 -23.01
C SER A 236 7.11 -17.23 -21.63
N LEU A 237 6.85 -18.41 -21.04
CA LEU A 237 6.27 -18.54 -19.69
C LEU A 237 7.17 -17.91 -18.62
N ILE A 238 8.49 -18.12 -18.72
CA ILE A 238 9.50 -17.54 -17.82
C ILE A 238 9.57 -16.01 -17.98
N GLU A 239 9.40 -15.49 -19.20
CA GLU A 239 9.24 -14.04 -19.46
C GLU A 239 7.90 -13.46 -18.96
N GLY A 240 7.02 -14.27 -18.35
CA GLY A 240 5.71 -13.83 -17.87
C GLY A 240 4.63 -13.74 -18.95
N LYS A 241 4.82 -14.40 -20.10
CA LYS A 241 3.86 -14.48 -21.21
C LYS A 241 3.26 -15.88 -21.33
N LEU A 242 1.94 -16.00 -21.29
CA LEU A 242 1.29 -17.29 -21.49
C LEU A 242 1.16 -17.62 -22.99
N THR A 243 1.33 -18.89 -23.39
CA THR A 243 1.17 -19.31 -24.78
C THR A 243 0.03 -20.30 -25.01
N PRO A 244 -0.63 -20.28 -26.18
CA PRO A 244 -1.60 -21.30 -26.59
C PRO A 244 -1.05 -22.73 -26.69
N VAL A 245 0.28 -22.90 -26.68
CA VAL A 245 0.94 -24.21 -26.72
C VAL A 245 0.87 -24.90 -25.36
N LEU A 246 1.02 -24.15 -24.27
CA LEU A 246 0.94 -24.68 -22.90
C LEU A 246 -0.50 -24.81 -22.42
N ILE A 247 -1.32 -23.78 -22.68
CA ILE A 247 -2.75 -23.78 -22.34
C ILE A 247 -3.53 -23.48 -23.63
N PRO A 248 -4.19 -24.48 -24.26
CA PRO A 248 -4.96 -24.28 -25.48
C PRO A 248 -6.14 -23.31 -25.30
N ILE A 249 -6.45 -22.53 -26.35
CA ILE A 249 -7.52 -21.51 -26.36
C ILE A 249 -8.87 -22.11 -25.97
N TYR A 250 -9.18 -23.32 -26.44
CA TYR A 250 -10.40 -24.04 -26.09
C TYR A 250 -10.49 -24.34 -24.58
N SER A 251 -9.41 -24.83 -23.97
CA SER A 251 -9.34 -25.14 -22.54
C SER A 251 -9.55 -23.88 -21.70
N LEU A 252 -8.96 -22.77 -22.12
CA LEU A 252 -9.11 -21.47 -21.46
C LEU A 252 -10.53 -20.89 -21.63
N HIS A 253 -11.13 -21.01 -22.81
CA HIS A 253 -12.51 -20.61 -23.06
C HIS A 253 -13.51 -21.42 -22.22
N LYS A 254 -13.34 -22.75 -22.16
CA LYS A 254 -14.15 -23.62 -21.30
C LYS A 254 -14.00 -23.24 -19.83
N THR A 255 -12.76 -23.03 -19.36
CA THR A 255 -12.50 -22.57 -17.99
C THR A 255 -13.22 -21.25 -17.68
N ILE A 256 -13.21 -20.29 -18.60
CA ILE A 256 -13.93 -19.01 -18.47
C ILE A 256 -15.45 -19.24 -18.35
N GLN A 257 -16.03 -20.14 -19.16
CA GLN A 257 -17.44 -20.50 -19.09
C GLN A 257 -17.80 -21.18 -17.76
N ASP A 258 -17.01 -22.16 -17.33
CA ASP A 258 -17.18 -22.91 -16.08
C ASP A 258 -17.12 -21.96 -14.87
N ILE A 259 -16.12 -21.06 -14.82
CA ILE A 259 -16.00 -20.02 -13.79
C ILE A 259 -17.24 -19.11 -13.80
N ASN A 260 -17.64 -18.60 -14.96
CA ASN A 260 -18.80 -17.70 -15.06
C ASN A 260 -20.10 -18.40 -14.64
N HIS A 261 -20.25 -19.71 -14.89
CA HIS A 261 -21.39 -20.50 -14.42
C HIS A 261 -21.37 -20.70 -12.90
N ILE A 262 -20.22 -21.04 -12.31
CA ILE A 262 -20.08 -21.21 -10.86
C ILE A 262 -20.31 -19.88 -10.12
N LEU A 263 -19.81 -18.76 -10.67
CA LEU A 263 -20.08 -17.43 -10.14
C LEU A 263 -21.58 -17.10 -10.20
N ALA A 264 -22.24 -17.33 -11.33
CA ALA A 264 -23.68 -17.06 -11.47
C ALA A 264 -24.57 -17.88 -10.51
N THR A 265 -24.18 -19.13 -10.22
CA THR A 265 -24.95 -20.08 -9.39
C THR A 265 -24.66 -19.95 -7.90
N ASN A 266 -23.38 -19.98 -7.50
CA ASN A 266 -22.97 -20.05 -6.09
C ASN A 266 -22.56 -18.70 -5.50
N TYR A 267 -22.18 -17.74 -6.35
CA TYR A 267 -21.59 -16.45 -5.93
C TYR A 267 -22.21 -15.28 -6.69
N SER A 268 -23.53 -15.25 -6.82
CA SER A 268 -24.29 -14.38 -7.75
C SER A 268 -24.06 -12.86 -7.64
N ARG A 269 -23.37 -12.40 -6.60
CA ARG A 269 -22.88 -11.01 -6.43
C ARG A 269 -21.57 -10.73 -7.15
N PHE A 270 -20.86 -11.73 -7.66
CA PHE A 270 -19.58 -11.60 -8.34
C PHE A 270 -19.71 -11.97 -9.81
N THR A 271 -18.95 -11.28 -10.66
CA THR A 271 -18.85 -11.56 -12.09
C THR A 271 -17.41 -11.58 -12.56
N LEU A 272 -17.13 -12.34 -13.62
CA LEU A 272 -15.79 -12.38 -14.22
C LEU A 272 -15.56 -11.11 -15.04
N VAL A 273 -14.45 -10.41 -14.76
CA VAL A 273 -14.12 -9.09 -15.35
C VAL A 273 -13.86 -9.17 -16.86
N ASN A 274 -13.19 -10.22 -17.33
CA ASN A 274 -12.93 -10.42 -18.75
C ASN A 274 -13.28 -11.85 -19.18
N LYS A 275 -14.05 -11.98 -20.26
CA LYS A 275 -14.57 -13.25 -20.79
C LYS A 275 -13.90 -13.69 -22.10
N GLU A 276 -12.94 -12.91 -22.60
CA GLU A 276 -12.22 -13.19 -23.84
C GLU A 276 -10.91 -13.95 -23.55
N PRO A 277 -10.70 -15.17 -24.07
CA PRO A 277 -9.46 -15.92 -23.86
C PRO A 277 -8.19 -15.15 -24.28
N GLN A 278 -8.29 -14.33 -25.33
CA GLN A 278 -7.16 -13.57 -25.87
C GLN A 278 -6.56 -12.59 -24.86
N TRP A 279 -7.40 -11.98 -24.01
CA TRP A 279 -6.95 -11.03 -23.00
C TRP A 279 -5.98 -11.69 -21.99
N TYR A 280 -6.23 -12.95 -21.64
CA TYR A 280 -5.44 -13.68 -20.66
C TYR A 280 -4.03 -14.02 -21.17
N TYR A 281 -3.84 -14.33 -22.46
CA TYR A 281 -2.51 -14.56 -23.02
C TYR A 281 -1.62 -13.29 -23.00
N GLN A 282 -2.25 -12.11 -23.02
CA GLN A 282 -1.56 -10.81 -23.06
C GLN A 282 -1.38 -10.17 -21.67
N HIS A 283 -2.33 -10.37 -20.76
CA HIS A 283 -2.45 -9.55 -19.54
C HIS A 283 -2.64 -10.35 -18.23
N ALA A 284 -2.80 -11.68 -18.29
CA ALA A 284 -3.03 -12.46 -17.07
C ALA A 284 -1.81 -12.46 -16.13
N THR A 285 -2.08 -12.36 -14.84
CA THR A 285 -1.11 -12.74 -13.81
C THR A 285 -1.26 -14.22 -13.50
N PHE A 286 -0.17 -14.98 -13.60
CA PHE A 286 -0.13 -16.41 -13.33
C PHE A 286 1.14 -16.81 -12.57
N HIS A 287 1.08 -17.96 -11.92
CA HIS A 287 2.20 -18.60 -11.23
C HIS A 287 2.40 -19.99 -11.80
N PHE A 288 3.63 -20.49 -11.82
CA PHE A 288 3.93 -21.82 -12.37
C PHE A 288 5.02 -22.55 -11.59
N GLY A 289 5.07 -23.87 -11.75
CA GLY A 289 6.12 -24.73 -11.23
C GLY A 289 5.92 -26.19 -11.64
N THR A 290 6.88 -27.04 -11.31
CA THR A 290 6.89 -28.47 -11.70
C THR A 290 6.88 -29.38 -10.48
N ASP A 291 6.27 -30.56 -10.60
CA ASP A 291 6.45 -31.66 -9.65
C ASP A 291 7.28 -32.78 -10.28
N ILE A 292 8.25 -33.28 -9.52
CA ILE A 292 9.12 -34.39 -9.92
C ILE A 292 8.34 -35.71 -9.87
N ASP A 293 7.44 -35.87 -8.88
CA ASP A 293 6.76 -37.14 -8.65
C ASP A 293 5.64 -37.39 -9.70
N THR A 294 4.96 -36.34 -10.21
CA THR A 294 3.94 -36.46 -11.28
C THR A 294 4.45 -36.15 -12.70
N ASN A 295 5.67 -35.63 -12.86
CA ASN A 295 6.24 -35.24 -14.16
C ASN A 295 5.35 -34.27 -14.96
N SER A 296 4.80 -33.26 -14.29
CA SER A 296 3.84 -32.30 -14.84
C SER A 296 4.21 -30.86 -14.47
N ILE A 297 3.92 -29.92 -15.38
CA ILE A 297 3.98 -28.48 -15.11
C ILE A 297 2.59 -27.99 -14.71
N TYR A 298 2.51 -27.30 -13.57
CA TYR A 298 1.30 -26.67 -13.08
C TYR A 298 1.35 -25.17 -13.34
N ILE A 299 0.30 -24.61 -13.95
CA ILE A 299 0.16 -23.18 -14.24
C ILE A 299 -1.14 -22.69 -13.60
N THR A 300 -1.05 -21.79 -12.62
CA THR A 300 -2.21 -21.21 -11.94
C THR A 300 -2.45 -19.78 -12.42
N ILE A 301 -3.52 -19.59 -13.20
CA ILE A 301 -3.95 -18.27 -13.68
C ILE A 301 -4.88 -17.62 -12.65
N LYS A 302 -4.67 -16.31 -12.40
CA LYS A 302 -5.61 -15.47 -11.63
C LYS A 302 -6.61 -14.81 -12.58
N PHE A 303 -7.87 -15.17 -12.44
CA PHE A 303 -9.01 -14.64 -13.17
C PHE A 303 -9.67 -13.52 -12.34
N PRO A 304 -9.55 -12.24 -12.74
CA PRO A 304 -10.11 -11.14 -11.96
C PRO A 304 -11.65 -11.23 -11.89
N VAL A 305 -12.21 -11.21 -10.69
CA VAL A 305 -13.65 -11.19 -10.44
C VAL A 305 -14.04 -9.90 -9.74
N SER A 306 -15.20 -9.34 -10.08
CA SER A 306 -15.67 -8.04 -9.59
C SER A 306 -17.05 -8.18 -8.97
N PRO A 307 -17.34 -7.49 -7.85
CA PRO A 307 -18.72 -7.38 -7.35
C PRO A 307 -19.59 -6.51 -8.28
N GLU A 308 -18.98 -5.54 -8.96
CA GLU A 308 -19.65 -4.73 -9.97
C GLU A 308 -19.71 -5.47 -11.30
N LYS A 309 -20.92 -5.55 -11.89
CA LYS A 309 -21.18 -6.20 -13.18
C LYS A 309 -20.66 -5.42 -14.38
N GLU A 310 -20.59 -4.11 -14.24
CA GLU A 310 -20.15 -3.15 -15.24
C GLU A 310 -19.04 -2.30 -14.64
N PRO A 311 -18.04 -1.87 -15.43
CA PRO A 311 -16.98 -1.04 -14.91
C PRO A 311 -17.50 0.35 -14.56
N LEU A 312 -16.95 0.95 -13.50
CA LEU A 312 -17.26 2.33 -13.15
C LEU A 312 -16.76 3.27 -14.25
N LYS A 313 -17.51 4.33 -14.53
CA LYS A 313 -17.09 5.38 -15.45
C LYS A 313 -16.15 6.34 -14.74
N LEU A 314 -14.96 6.56 -15.31
CA LEU A 314 -13.90 7.37 -14.74
C LEU A 314 -13.86 8.76 -15.39
N TYR A 315 -13.90 9.80 -14.56
CA TYR A 315 -13.74 11.19 -14.95
C TYR A 315 -12.47 11.78 -14.31
N GLU A 316 -11.67 12.47 -15.12
CA GLU A 316 -10.66 13.43 -14.64
C GLU A 316 -11.35 14.74 -14.28
N ILE A 317 -11.09 15.27 -13.08
CA ILE A 317 -11.68 16.53 -12.61
C ILE A 317 -10.63 17.63 -12.76
N ILE A 318 -10.95 18.63 -13.58
CA ILE A 318 -10.08 19.77 -13.86
C ILE A 318 -10.68 21.00 -13.17
N SER A 319 -9.99 21.54 -12.17
CA SER A 319 -10.30 22.83 -11.52
C SER A 319 -9.64 23.98 -12.30
N LEU A 320 -10.38 25.07 -12.50
CA LEU A 320 -10.05 26.19 -13.37
C LEU A 320 -10.37 27.53 -12.68
N PRO A 321 -9.55 28.58 -12.83
CA PRO A 321 -9.81 29.89 -12.24
C PRO A 321 -10.90 30.64 -13.02
N VAL A 322 -11.98 31.07 -12.36
CA VAL A 322 -13.06 31.85 -12.98
C VAL A 322 -12.89 33.34 -12.64
N PRO A 323 -12.83 34.28 -13.61
CA PRO A 323 -12.67 35.70 -13.32
C PRO A 323 -13.78 36.25 -12.44
N ILE A 324 -13.46 37.27 -11.66
CA ILE A 324 -14.43 37.94 -10.77
C ILE A 324 -15.29 38.95 -11.52
N ASN A 325 -14.72 39.61 -12.53
CA ASN A 325 -15.45 40.49 -13.45
C ASN A 325 -14.81 40.46 -14.84
N ALA A 326 -15.27 41.34 -15.74
CA ALA A 326 -14.81 41.39 -17.13
C ALA A 326 -13.37 41.88 -17.32
N THR A 327 -12.85 42.71 -16.42
CA THR A 327 -11.64 43.53 -16.60
C THR A 327 -10.50 43.21 -15.62
N SER A 328 -10.76 42.36 -14.63
CA SER A 328 -9.82 42.02 -13.57
C SER A 328 -9.02 40.75 -13.85
N SER A 329 -7.76 40.78 -13.41
CA SER A 329 -6.85 39.65 -13.29
C SER A 329 -7.11 38.75 -12.07
N HIS A 330 -8.01 39.14 -11.16
CA HIS A 330 -8.43 38.33 -10.01
C HIS A 330 -9.44 37.25 -10.42
N ALA A 331 -9.36 36.09 -9.78
CA ALA A 331 -10.24 34.95 -10.04
C ALA A 331 -10.73 34.28 -8.75
N THR A 332 -11.75 33.44 -8.88
CA THR A 332 -12.13 32.44 -7.87
C THR A 332 -11.77 31.05 -8.36
N MET A 333 -11.24 30.19 -7.50
CA MET A 333 -10.89 28.80 -7.82
C MET A 333 -11.36 27.85 -6.73
N LEU A 334 -11.72 26.61 -7.10
CA LEU A 334 -12.07 25.56 -6.16
C LEU A 334 -10.82 24.96 -5.51
N PHE A 335 -10.84 24.88 -4.18
CA PHE A 335 -9.80 24.28 -3.37
C PHE A 335 -10.21 22.87 -2.87
N ASN A 336 -9.22 22.01 -2.58
CA ASN A 336 -9.42 20.63 -2.12
C ASN A 336 -10.36 19.75 -2.98
N LEU A 337 -10.37 19.96 -4.29
CA LEU A 337 -11.08 19.10 -5.24
C LEU A 337 -10.18 17.90 -5.62
N PRO A 338 -10.65 16.64 -5.51
CA PRO A 338 -9.87 15.46 -5.87
C PRO A 338 -9.66 15.38 -7.39
N GLN A 339 -8.65 14.63 -7.82
CA GLN A 339 -8.22 14.61 -9.22
C GLN A 339 -9.10 13.73 -10.13
N TYR A 340 -9.74 12.68 -9.58
CA TYR A 340 -10.62 11.79 -10.32
C TYR A 340 -11.90 11.45 -9.55
N LEU A 341 -12.97 11.25 -10.31
CA LEU A 341 -14.26 10.70 -9.87
C LEU A 341 -14.55 9.44 -10.68
N ALA A 342 -14.72 8.30 -10.02
CA ALA A 342 -15.33 7.12 -10.62
C ALA A 342 -16.76 6.96 -10.12
N ILE A 343 -17.71 6.70 -11.02
CA ILE A 343 -19.12 6.51 -10.70
C ILE A 343 -19.65 5.21 -11.29
N THR A 344 -20.50 4.51 -10.53
CA THR A 344 -21.22 3.32 -10.99
C THR A 344 -22.11 3.64 -12.19
N SER A 345 -22.34 2.66 -13.08
CA SER A 345 -23.17 2.84 -14.28
C SER A 345 -24.62 3.21 -13.96
N HIS A 346 -25.13 2.66 -12.86
CA HIS A 346 -26.45 2.94 -12.27
C HIS A 346 -26.47 4.21 -11.39
N GLN A 347 -25.35 4.93 -11.27
CA GLN A 347 -25.20 6.23 -10.60
C GLN A 347 -25.65 6.30 -9.13
N GLN A 348 -25.65 5.16 -8.42
CA GLN A 348 -26.02 5.11 -6.99
C GLN A 348 -24.82 5.28 -6.06
N TYR A 349 -23.63 4.89 -6.54
CA TYR A 349 -22.37 4.97 -5.78
C TYR A 349 -21.24 5.57 -6.61
N TYR A 350 -20.33 6.26 -5.92
CA TYR A 350 -19.14 6.88 -6.49
C TYR A 350 -17.92 6.70 -5.58
N VAL A 351 -16.74 6.97 -6.12
CA VAL A 351 -15.49 7.01 -5.36
C VAL A 351 -14.54 8.04 -5.96
N THR A 352 -13.84 8.79 -5.12
CA THR A 352 -12.83 9.77 -5.54
C THR A 352 -11.44 9.14 -5.49
N MET A 353 -10.54 9.56 -6.39
CA MET A 353 -9.18 9.01 -6.48
C MET A 353 -8.15 10.09 -6.83
N GLU A 354 -6.92 9.85 -6.40
CA GLU A 354 -5.76 10.66 -6.74
C GLU A 354 -4.91 10.00 -7.85
N LYS A 355 -3.99 10.76 -8.48
CA LYS A 355 -3.01 10.19 -9.45
C LYS A 355 -2.25 8.98 -8.89
N ALA A 356 -1.94 8.99 -7.59
CA ALA A 356 -1.26 7.88 -6.92
C ALA A 356 -2.09 6.58 -6.90
N ASP A 357 -3.42 6.67 -6.75
CA ASP A 357 -4.31 5.49 -6.80
C ASP A 357 -4.24 4.86 -8.19
N LEU A 358 -4.46 5.65 -9.24
CA LEU A 358 -4.46 5.18 -10.63
C LEU A 358 -3.09 4.64 -11.10
N ALA A 359 -1.99 5.13 -10.53
CA ALA A 359 -0.65 4.62 -10.84
C ALA A 359 -0.43 3.16 -10.40
N THR A 360 -1.24 2.63 -9.47
CA THR A 360 -1.20 1.22 -9.07
C THR A 360 -2.02 0.30 -9.99
N CYS A 361 -2.84 0.86 -10.89
CA CYS A 361 -3.76 0.13 -11.73
C CYS A 361 -3.14 -0.26 -13.07
N LYS A 362 -3.53 -1.44 -13.60
CA LYS A 362 -3.11 -1.89 -14.93
C LYS A 362 -4.08 -1.35 -15.98
N LYS A 363 -3.58 -0.60 -16.97
CA LYS A 363 -4.39 0.02 -18.03
C LYS A 363 -4.40 -0.84 -19.31
N HIS A 364 -5.48 -1.57 -19.53
CA HIS A 364 -5.68 -2.41 -20.73
C HIS A 364 -7.06 -2.12 -21.33
N GLY A 365 -7.23 -0.91 -21.88
CA GLY A 365 -8.51 -0.34 -22.30
C GLY A 365 -9.36 0.15 -21.12
N THR A 366 -9.57 -0.73 -20.14
CA THR A 366 -10.12 -0.42 -18.80
C THR A 366 -8.99 -0.44 -17.77
N TYR A 367 -9.07 0.40 -16.73
CA TYR A 367 -8.17 0.34 -15.58
C TYR A 367 -8.59 -0.80 -14.65
N LEU A 368 -7.71 -1.78 -14.39
CA LEU A 368 -7.92 -2.82 -13.39
C LEU A 368 -7.06 -2.52 -12.16
N CYS A 369 -7.70 -2.28 -11.02
CA CYS A 369 -7.07 -1.82 -9.79
C CYS A 369 -7.16 -2.88 -8.69
N SER A 370 -6.01 -3.38 -8.25
CA SER A 370 -5.88 -4.46 -7.24
C SER A 370 -5.94 -3.93 -5.80
N PHE A 371 -6.89 -3.03 -5.51
CA PHE A 371 -7.17 -2.53 -4.18
C PHE A 371 -8.68 -2.47 -3.95
N ASN A 372 -9.10 -2.49 -2.69
CA ASN A 372 -10.50 -2.28 -2.31
C ASN A 372 -10.65 -0.88 -1.74
N LYS A 373 -11.41 -0.01 -2.40
CA LYS A 373 -11.78 1.33 -1.92
C LYS A 373 -13.30 1.37 -1.73
N ALA A 374 -13.76 1.77 -0.56
CA ALA A 374 -15.19 1.82 -0.27
C ALA A 374 -15.89 2.81 -1.20
N LEU A 375 -17.01 2.40 -1.79
CA LEU A 375 -17.84 3.29 -2.60
C LEU A 375 -18.78 4.09 -1.69
N THR A 376 -18.88 5.39 -1.95
CA THR A 376 -19.73 6.33 -1.24
C THR A 376 -21.09 6.43 -1.96
N PRO A 377 -22.24 6.38 -1.26
CA PRO A 377 -23.54 6.56 -1.91
C PRO A 377 -23.70 8.01 -2.37
N VAL A 378 -24.32 8.23 -3.53
CA VAL A 378 -24.55 9.60 -4.07
C VAL A 378 -25.47 10.46 -3.20
N THR A 379 -26.21 9.85 -2.27
CA THR A 379 -27.00 10.56 -1.24
C THR A 379 -26.13 11.26 -0.20
N GLN A 380 -24.86 10.87 -0.05
CA GLN A 380 -23.91 11.55 0.82
C GLN A 380 -23.39 12.81 0.11
N MET A 381 -23.99 13.94 0.46
CA MET A 381 -23.67 15.24 -0.14
C MET A 381 -22.19 15.61 0.04
N SER A 382 -21.55 15.98 -1.07
CA SER A 382 -20.17 16.44 -1.13
C SER A 382 -20.01 17.48 -2.25
N CYS A 383 -18.95 18.30 -2.20
CA CYS A 383 -18.68 19.30 -3.24
C CYS A 383 -18.60 18.66 -4.64
N VAL A 384 -17.87 17.56 -4.79
CA VAL A 384 -17.71 16.83 -6.06
C VAL A 384 -19.05 16.36 -6.62
N MET A 385 -19.90 15.77 -5.79
CA MET A 385 -21.21 15.29 -6.24
C MET A 385 -22.19 16.44 -6.51
N GLY A 386 -22.15 17.54 -5.74
CA GLY A 386 -22.92 18.75 -6.07
C GLY A 386 -22.53 19.32 -7.43
N LEU A 387 -21.22 19.42 -7.71
CA LEU A 387 -20.70 19.84 -9.01
C LEU A 387 -21.14 18.87 -10.11
N PHE A 388 -20.99 17.55 -9.91
CA PHE A 388 -21.38 16.54 -10.90
C PHE A 388 -22.88 16.60 -11.20
N ALA A 389 -23.74 16.63 -10.17
CA ALA A 389 -25.19 16.68 -10.27
C ALA A 389 -25.77 18.04 -10.71
N ASN A 390 -24.95 19.09 -10.82
CA ASN A 390 -25.39 20.47 -11.09
C ASN A 390 -26.26 21.08 -9.97
N ASP A 391 -26.11 20.61 -8.73
CA ASP A 391 -26.89 21.09 -7.59
C ASP A 391 -26.27 22.37 -7.01
N LYS A 392 -26.90 23.50 -7.33
CA LYS A 392 -26.53 24.85 -6.88
C LYS A 392 -26.48 24.96 -5.35
N SER A 393 -27.38 24.33 -4.64
CA SER A 393 -27.50 24.42 -3.18
C SER A 393 -26.37 23.66 -2.48
N VAL A 394 -26.06 22.45 -2.97
CA VAL A 394 -24.97 21.60 -2.46
C VAL A 394 -23.62 22.21 -2.79
N VAL A 395 -23.43 22.75 -4.00
CA VAL A 395 -22.18 23.45 -4.37
C VAL A 395 -21.93 24.64 -3.44
N ASN A 396 -22.91 25.53 -3.26
CA ASN A 396 -22.75 26.69 -2.37
C ASN A 396 -22.48 26.26 -0.92
N LYS A 397 -23.09 25.17 -0.43
CA LYS A 397 -22.89 24.70 0.95
C LYS A 397 -21.54 24.02 1.17
N PHE A 398 -21.13 23.10 0.29
CA PHE A 398 -20.01 22.18 0.54
C PHE A 398 -18.71 22.51 -0.20
N CYS A 399 -18.73 23.36 -1.22
CA CYS A 399 -17.51 23.73 -1.94
C CYS A 399 -16.79 24.93 -1.30
N ASP A 400 -15.47 24.83 -1.18
CA ASP A 400 -14.59 25.91 -0.70
C ASP A 400 -13.97 26.65 -1.90
N PHE A 401 -14.59 27.77 -2.26
CA PHE A 401 -14.07 28.67 -3.28
C PHE A 401 -13.11 29.68 -2.64
N ARG A 402 -11.93 29.81 -3.24
CA ARG A 402 -10.87 30.74 -2.83
C ARG A 402 -10.71 31.86 -3.85
N PHE A 403 -10.52 33.07 -3.36
CA PHE A 403 -10.11 34.22 -4.16
C PHE A 403 -8.62 34.11 -4.45
N MET A 404 -8.26 34.47 -5.68
CA MET A 404 -6.92 34.36 -6.25
C MET A 404 -6.55 35.73 -6.83
N GLU A 405 -5.63 36.42 -6.17
CA GLU A 405 -5.13 37.70 -6.66
C GLU A 405 -4.24 37.52 -7.91
N ASN A 406 -4.46 38.34 -8.95
CA ASN A 406 -3.60 38.48 -10.13
C ASN A 406 -3.19 37.15 -10.80
N HIS A 407 -4.09 36.17 -10.77
CA HIS A 407 -3.82 34.80 -11.18
C HIS A 407 -4.05 34.56 -12.68
N LEU A 408 -4.82 35.42 -13.35
CA LEU A 408 -5.20 35.25 -14.75
C LEU A 408 -4.16 35.85 -15.71
N SER A 409 -3.32 34.98 -16.28
CA SER A 409 -2.43 35.32 -17.40
C SER A 409 -3.04 34.97 -18.77
N PRO A 410 -2.56 35.56 -19.87
CA PRO A 410 -3.02 35.22 -21.22
C PRO A 410 -2.63 33.78 -21.58
N ILE A 411 -3.60 32.87 -21.66
CA ILE A 411 -3.37 31.45 -21.97
C ILE A 411 -4.61 30.81 -22.63
N ALA A 412 -4.39 29.74 -23.40
CA ALA A 412 -5.42 28.85 -23.92
C ALA A 412 -5.33 27.45 -23.29
N ILE A 413 -6.45 26.90 -22.85
CA ILE A 413 -6.58 25.54 -22.30
C ILE A 413 -7.53 24.74 -23.20
N GLU A 414 -7.11 23.55 -23.63
CA GLU A 414 -7.97 22.64 -24.39
C GLU A 414 -9.07 22.05 -23.50
N LEU A 415 -10.34 22.21 -23.92
CA LEU A 415 -11.47 21.48 -23.33
C LEU A 415 -11.81 20.24 -24.15
N SER A 416 -11.71 20.32 -25.48
CA SER A 416 -11.85 19.18 -26.39
C SER A 416 -11.13 19.44 -27.73
N ALA A 417 -11.19 18.46 -28.64
CA ALA A 417 -10.69 18.57 -30.01
C ALA A 417 -11.20 19.80 -30.79
N THR A 418 -12.38 20.33 -30.44
CA THR A 418 -13.04 21.46 -31.14
C THR A 418 -13.37 22.63 -30.20
N SER A 419 -12.92 22.62 -28.94
CA SER A 419 -13.31 23.61 -27.93
C SER A 419 -12.11 24.03 -27.07
N VAL A 420 -11.86 25.33 -27.01
CA VAL A 420 -10.71 25.93 -26.31
C VAL A 420 -11.22 26.98 -25.33
N LEU A 421 -10.78 26.90 -24.09
CA LEU A 421 -10.98 27.93 -23.08
C LEU A 421 -9.84 28.95 -23.19
N ILE A 422 -10.18 30.22 -23.33
CA ILE A 422 -9.24 31.32 -23.49
C ILE A 422 -9.34 32.24 -22.27
N TYR A 423 -8.19 32.61 -21.70
CA TYR A 423 -8.06 33.60 -20.64
C TYR A 423 -7.31 34.84 -21.10
N ASN A 424 -7.74 36.00 -20.59
CA ASN A 424 -7.07 37.30 -20.65
C ASN A 424 -6.37 37.62 -21.98
N SER A 425 -7.05 37.34 -23.10
CA SER A 425 -6.49 37.46 -24.45
C SER A 425 -7.51 38.15 -25.34
N PHE A 426 -7.23 39.37 -25.79
CA PHE A 426 -8.22 40.24 -26.46
C PHE A 426 -8.11 40.31 -27.98
N ASN A 427 -6.95 40.00 -28.57
CA ASN A 427 -6.75 39.98 -30.02
C ASN A 427 -6.40 38.55 -30.45
N LEU A 428 -7.36 37.87 -31.08
CA LEU A 428 -7.24 36.47 -31.50
C LEU A 428 -7.23 36.41 -33.03
N VAL A 429 -6.06 36.15 -33.62
CA VAL A 429 -5.93 35.92 -35.06
C VAL A 429 -6.21 34.45 -35.32
N ILE A 430 -7.34 34.16 -35.96
CA ILE A 430 -7.75 32.81 -36.34
C ILE A 430 -7.33 32.60 -37.79
N ASP A 431 -6.50 31.60 -38.02
CA ASP A 431 -5.99 31.24 -39.35
C ASP A 431 -6.49 29.84 -39.72
N CYS A 432 -7.29 29.75 -40.77
CA CYS A 432 -7.95 28.55 -41.28
C CYS A 432 -7.65 28.36 -42.77
N PRO A 433 -7.66 27.13 -43.33
CA PRO A 433 -7.32 26.87 -44.74
C PRO A 433 -8.17 27.60 -45.80
N LYS A 434 -9.31 28.18 -45.41
CA LYS A 434 -10.25 28.89 -46.30
C LYS A 434 -10.41 30.36 -45.96
N TYR A 435 -9.97 30.81 -44.80
CA TYR A 435 -10.18 32.18 -44.33
C TYR A 435 -9.25 32.52 -43.16
N GLN A 436 -8.91 33.80 -43.04
CA GLN A 436 -8.29 34.36 -41.84
C GLN A 436 -9.28 35.38 -41.24
N ASP A 437 -9.40 35.40 -39.92
CA ASP A 437 -10.37 36.21 -39.19
C ASP A 437 -9.74 36.73 -37.89
N ILE A 438 -10.09 37.95 -37.48
CA ILE A 438 -9.61 38.53 -36.22
C ILE A 438 -10.80 38.66 -35.29
N LYS A 439 -10.80 37.86 -34.22
CA LYS A 439 -11.81 37.94 -33.17
C LYS A 439 -11.33 38.75 -32.00
N HIS A 440 -12.21 39.62 -31.50
CA HIS A 440 -12.08 40.16 -30.16
C HIS A 440 -12.24 39.00 -29.18
N GLY A 441 -11.27 38.85 -28.29
CA GLY A 441 -11.27 37.85 -27.23
C GLY A 441 -11.87 38.37 -25.93
N CYS A 442 -11.32 37.93 -24.79
CA CYS A 442 -12.04 37.91 -23.53
C CYS A 442 -11.11 37.75 -22.31
N SER A 443 -11.63 38.06 -21.11
CA SER A 443 -11.01 37.67 -19.84
C SER A 443 -11.20 36.17 -19.54
N MET A 444 -12.37 35.62 -19.86
CA MET A 444 -12.65 34.18 -19.96
C MET A 444 -13.74 33.93 -21.02
N CYS A 445 -13.49 33.03 -21.96
CA CYS A 445 -14.48 32.56 -22.92
C CYS A 445 -14.11 31.19 -23.51
N VAL A 446 -15.11 30.42 -23.90
CA VAL A 446 -14.95 29.16 -24.64
C VAL A 446 -15.17 29.44 -26.11
N MET A 447 -14.15 29.20 -26.93
CA MET A 447 -14.21 29.30 -28.38
C MET A 447 -14.39 27.90 -28.98
N THR A 448 -15.37 27.73 -29.87
CA THR A 448 -15.44 26.56 -30.75
C THR A 448 -14.60 26.83 -32.00
N LEU A 449 -13.64 25.95 -32.26
CA LEU A 449 -12.68 26.14 -33.35
C LEU A 449 -12.90 25.05 -34.42
N PRO A 450 -13.10 25.43 -35.70
CA PRO A 450 -13.16 24.45 -36.79
C PRO A 450 -11.84 23.68 -36.96
N CYS A 451 -11.91 22.53 -37.63
CA CYS A 451 -10.72 21.76 -37.93
C CYS A 451 -9.73 22.50 -38.83
N GLN A 452 -8.44 22.16 -38.69
CA GLN A 452 -7.31 22.78 -39.38
C GLN A 452 -7.11 24.29 -39.11
N CYS A 453 -7.97 24.92 -38.31
CA CYS A 453 -7.76 26.29 -37.85
C CYS A 453 -6.76 26.34 -36.68
N SER A 454 -5.95 27.39 -36.65
CA SER A 454 -5.07 27.76 -35.53
C SER A 454 -5.49 29.10 -34.92
N ILE A 455 -5.02 29.39 -33.70
CA ILE A 455 -5.23 30.69 -33.06
C ILE A 455 -3.87 31.27 -32.64
N THR A 456 -3.57 32.47 -33.13
CA THR A 456 -2.35 33.21 -32.81
C THR A 456 -2.69 34.44 -32.00
N THR A 457 -1.92 34.69 -30.94
CA THR A 457 -1.97 35.91 -30.13
C THR A 457 -0.56 36.47 -29.93
N LYS A 458 -0.44 37.61 -29.25
CA LYS A 458 0.86 38.17 -28.84
C LYS A 458 1.64 37.26 -27.87
N HIS A 459 0.95 36.40 -27.11
CA HIS A 459 1.53 35.67 -25.97
C HIS A 459 1.63 34.16 -26.18
N TRP A 460 0.77 33.58 -27.02
CA TRP A 460 0.68 32.14 -27.24
C TRP A 460 0.14 31.82 -28.63
N TYR A 461 0.46 30.62 -29.11
CA TYR A 461 -0.02 30.02 -30.35
C TYR A 461 -0.70 28.68 -30.04
N PHE A 462 -1.92 28.50 -30.53
CA PHE A 462 -2.67 27.25 -30.43
C PHE A 462 -2.67 26.57 -31.81
N PRO A 463 -1.96 25.43 -31.97
CA PRO A 463 -1.74 24.81 -33.27
C PRO A 463 -2.99 24.16 -33.87
N PRO A 464 -3.05 24.00 -35.20
CA PRO A 464 -4.18 23.41 -35.89
C PRO A 464 -4.30 21.91 -35.64
N ARG A 465 -5.53 21.39 -35.76
CA ARG A 465 -5.87 20.00 -35.39
C ARG A 465 -6.63 19.26 -36.48
N LEU A 466 -6.40 17.95 -36.54
CA LEU A 466 -7.04 16.98 -37.45
C LEU A 466 -7.97 15.98 -36.75
N VAL A 467 -8.26 16.18 -35.45
CA VAL A 467 -9.03 15.23 -34.64
C VAL A 467 -10.54 15.43 -34.84
N LYS A 468 -11.27 14.37 -35.19
CA LYS A 468 -12.74 14.32 -35.39
C LYS A 468 -13.32 15.25 -36.48
N CYS A 469 -12.53 15.60 -37.50
CA CYS A 469 -12.91 16.55 -38.56
C CYS A 469 -14.04 16.11 -39.53
N HIS A 470 -14.68 14.97 -39.29
CA HIS A 470 -15.84 14.52 -40.07
C HIS A 470 -17.11 15.34 -39.77
N LYS A 471 -17.20 15.96 -38.59
CA LYS A 471 -18.26 16.93 -38.27
C LYS A 471 -17.82 18.31 -38.81
N GLN A 472 -18.45 18.79 -39.87
CA GLN A 472 -18.19 20.12 -40.43
C GLN A 472 -18.75 21.22 -39.52
N LEU A 473 -17.92 21.74 -38.60
CA LEU A 473 -18.14 23.03 -37.95
C LEU A 473 -17.77 24.13 -38.93
N ASN A 474 -18.77 24.81 -39.50
CA ASN A 474 -18.56 25.81 -40.56
C ASN A 474 -18.25 27.23 -40.03
N LYS A 475 -18.27 27.44 -38.70
CA LYS A 475 -18.10 28.76 -38.09
C LYS A 475 -17.48 28.65 -36.70
N THR A 476 -16.58 29.59 -36.39
CA THR A 476 -16.09 29.82 -35.03
C THR A 476 -17.17 30.53 -34.20
N GLU A 477 -17.53 29.98 -33.04
CA GLU A 477 -18.43 30.63 -32.08
C GLU A 477 -17.67 30.93 -30.78
N VAL A 478 -18.09 31.98 -30.07
CA VAL A 478 -17.50 32.39 -28.79
C VAL A 478 -18.60 32.44 -27.75
N PHE A 479 -18.36 31.76 -26.65
CA PHE A 479 -19.28 31.62 -25.53
C PHE A 479 -18.64 32.19 -24.26
N HIS A 480 -19.38 32.99 -23.52
CA HIS A 480 -18.93 33.63 -22.29
C HIS A 480 -19.54 32.92 -21.08
N PRO A 481 -18.72 32.22 -20.25
CA PRO A 481 -19.10 31.76 -18.92
C PRO A 481 -19.37 32.93 -17.97
N ILE A 482 -19.93 32.59 -16.81
CA ILE A 482 -20.17 33.51 -15.69
C ILE A 482 -19.63 32.93 -14.39
N ASN A 483 -19.26 33.77 -13.43
CA ASN A 483 -18.82 33.32 -12.11
C ASN A 483 -20.01 32.98 -11.20
N LEU A 484 -20.62 31.81 -11.40
CA LEU A 484 -21.81 31.42 -10.65
C LEU A 484 -21.52 31.24 -9.15
N ALA A 485 -20.31 30.79 -8.78
CA ALA A 485 -19.87 30.68 -7.38
C ALA A 485 -19.97 32.03 -6.64
N LEU A 486 -19.51 33.10 -7.30
CA LEU A 486 -19.54 34.46 -6.77
C LEU A 486 -20.95 35.05 -6.78
N LEU A 487 -21.70 34.87 -7.88
CA LEU A 487 -23.07 35.35 -8.01
C LEU A 487 -23.99 34.78 -6.91
N GLN A 488 -23.82 33.50 -6.56
CA GLN A 488 -24.55 32.85 -5.46
C GLN A 488 -24.32 33.48 -4.08
N GLN A 489 -23.24 34.23 -3.88
CA GLN A 489 -23.03 34.96 -2.62
C GLN A 489 -23.76 36.30 -2.59
N PHE A 490 -23.99 36.94 -3.74
CA PHE A 490 -24.62 38.27 -3.83
C PHE A 490 -26.12 38.23 -4.15
N PHE A 491 -26.59 37.21 -4.86
CA PHE A 491 -27.96 37.13 -5.37
C PHE A 491 -28.74 35.94 -4.79
N ASN A 492 -29.99 36.17 -4.41
CA ASN A 492 -30.91 35.11 -3.97
C ASN A 492 -31.17 34.11 -5.11
N GLU A 493 -31.42 32.85 -4.74
CA GLU A 493 -31.60 31.73 -5.68
C GLU A 493 -32.67 32.00 -6.75
N SER A 494 -33.75 32.72 -6.39
CA SER A 494 -34.83 33.10 -7.32
C SER A 494 -34.36 33.90 -8.55
N LYS A 495 -33.31 34.74 -8.39
CA LYS A 495 -32.69 35.49 -9.51
C LYS A 495 -31.69 34.64 -10.32
N LEU A 496 -31.30 33.48 -9.81
CA LEU A 496 -30.31 32.58 -10.41
C LEU A 496 -30.94 31.28 -10.92
N ILE A 497 -32.29 31.14 -10.92
CA ILE A 497 -32.97 29.89 -11.32
C ILE A 497 -32.58 29.47 -12.74
N SER A 498 -32.60 30.40 -13.70
CA SER A 498 -32.26 30.18 -15.11
C SER A 498 -30.78 29.89 -15.39
N LEU A 499 -29.91 30.03 -14.39
CA LEU A 499 -28.47 29.81 -14.53
C LEU A 499 -28.09 28.42 -14.01
N ALA A 500 -27.44 27.63 -14.86
CA ALA A 500 -26.85 26.34 -14.55
C ALA A 500 -25.31 26.44 -14.57
N ALA A 501 -24.60 25.42 -14.08
CA ALA A 501 -23.13 25.41 -14.09
C ALA A 501 -22.51 25.37 -15.50
N ASP A 502 -23.32 25.02 -16.51
CA ASP A 502 -23.00 24.91 -17.93
C ASP A 502 -23.68 25.97 -18.81
N SER A 503 -24.43 26.92 -18.22
CA SER A 503 -25.04 28.03 -18.97
C SER A 503 -23.97 28.99 -19.52
N VAL A 504 -24.04 29.33 -20.80
CA VAL A 504 -23.14 30.28 -21.46
C VAL A 504 -23.92 31.28 -22.31
N PHE A 505 -23.26 32.40 -22.63
CA PHE A 505 -23.85 33.52 -23.32
C PHE A 505 -23.06 33.87 -24.58
N SER A 506 -23.73 34.33 -25.64
CA SER A 506 -23.09 34.78 -26.89
C SER A 506 -22.39 36.14 -26.78
N LYS A 507 -22.66 36.87 -25.68
CA LYS A 507 -22.03 38.13 -25.29
C LYS A 507 -21.69 38.07 -23.80
N GLN A 508 -20.72 38.86 -23.37
CA GLN A 508 -20.36 38.96 -21.97
C GLN A 508 -21.50 39.59 -21.15
N VAL A 509 -21.92 38.91 -20.08
CA VAL A 509 -22.95 39.42 -19.16
C VAL A 509 -22.33 40.52 -18.29
N ASN A 510 -22.90 41.72 -18.35
CA ASN A 510 -22.50 42.81 -17.46
C ASN A 510 -23.13 42.60 -16.08
N VAL A 511 -22.30 42.43 -15.05
CA VAL A 511 -22.72 42.26 -13.65
C VAL A 511 -22.11 43.37 -12.82
N LEU A 512 -22.97 44.16 -12.18
CA LEU A 512 -22.57 45.15 -11.19
C LEU A 512 -22.38 44.45 -9.84
N LEU A 513 -21.12 44.40 -9.38
CA LEU A 513 -20.72 43.89 -8.06
C LEU A 513 -20.03 45.01 -7.26
N PRO A 514 -20.08 44.97 -5.92
CA PRO A 514 -19.24 45.84 -5.08
C PRO A 514 -17.75 45.66 -5.39
N MET A 515 -16.96 46.70 -5.18
CA MET A 515 -15.51 46.61 -5.34
C MET A 515 -14.88 45.90 -4.14
N PHE A 516 -13.92 45.00 -4.39
CA PHE A 516 -13.17 44.34 -3.35
C PHE A 516 -12.02 45.24 -2.90
N ASN A 517 -12.26 46.03 -1.86
CA ASN A 517 -11.26 46.92 -1.26
C ASN A 517 -10.24 46.10 -0.45
N MET A 518 -9.20 45.58 -1.13
CA MET A 518 -8.12 44.87 -0.46
C MET A 518 -7.13 45.85 0.16
N TYR A 519 -6.73 45.57 1.41
CA TYR A 519 -5.70 46.34 2.10
C TYR A 519 -4.33 45.99 1.49
N ASN A 520 -3.63 47.01 0.99
CA ASN A 520 -2.34 46.87 0.31
C ASN A 520 -1.23 47.48 1.19
N HIS A 521 -0.38 46.63 1.75
CA HIS A 521 0.75 47.06 2.57
C HIS A 521 2.07 46.82 1.85
N SER A 522 2.99 47.79 1.93
CA SER A 522 4.38 47.70 1.44
C SER A 522 5.22 46.48 1.90
N PHE A 523 4.74 45.68 2.85
CA PHE A 523 5.38 44.42 3.25
C PHE A 523 4.89 43.20 2.45
N GLN A 524 3.75 43.28 1.76
CA GLN A 524 3.20 42.18 0.95
C GLN A 524 4.18 41.72 -0.14
N GLU A 525 4.95 42.62 -0.77
CA GLU A 525 5.98 42.26 -1.75
C GLU A 525 7.03 41.25 -1.22
N ARG A 526 7.25 41.18 0.10
CA ARG A 526 8.20 40.24 0.71
C ARG A 526 7.55 38.99 1.32
N VAL A 527 6.27 39.07 1.70
CA VAL A 527 5.53 37.94 2.32
C VAL A 527 4.81 37.08 1.28
N VAL A 528 4.31 37.69 0.19
CA VAL A 528 3.59 37.02 -0.91
C VAL A 528 4.47 36.02 -1.67
N ALA A 529 5.80 36.11 -1.53
CA ALA A 529 6.74 35.15 -2.10
C ALA A 529 6.65 33.74 -1.47
N ASP A 530 6.27 33.63 -0.20
CA ASP A 530 6.39 32.38 0.57
C ASP A 530 5.10 31.55 0.57
N GLN A 531 3.93 32.20 0.55
CA GLN A 531 2.63 31.57 0.33
C GLN A 531 1.72 32.47 -0.51
N LYS A 532 1.20 31.94 -1.64
CA LYS A 532 0.11 32.61 -2.37
C LYS A 532 -1.15 32.57 -1.50
N LEU A 533 -1.48 33.68 -0.85
CA LEU A 533 -2.60 33.76 0.09
C LEU A 533 -3.92 33.45 -0.61
N HIS A 534 -4.61 32.40 -0.15
CA HIS A 534 -5.88 31.92 -0.71
C HIS A 534 -7.04 32.33 0.20
N LEU A 535 -7.53 33.55 0.02
CA LEU A 535 -8.60 34.11 0.84
C LEU A 535 -9.92 33.38 0.60
N ASN A 536 -10.69 33.13 1.66
CA ASN A 536 -11.98 32.46 1.53
C ASN A 536 -13.02 33.41 0.91
N MET A 537 -13.62 33.00 -0.22
CA MET A 537 -14.53 33.85 -1.00
C MET A 537 -15.74 34.33 -0.19
N LYS A 538 -16.30 33.50 0.69
CA LYS A 538 -17.48 33.88 1.50
C LYS A 538 -17.15 35.00 2.48
N LYS A 539 -15.97 34.95 3.12
CA LYS A 539 -15.49 36.04 3.99
C LYS A 539 -15.27 37.33 3.21
N MET A 540 -14.63 37.26 2.04
CA MET A 540 -14.40 38.43 1.18
C MET A 540 -15.71 39.07 0.69
N VAL A 541 -16.69 38.26 0.30
CA VAL A 541 -18.01 38.78 -0.10
C VAL A 541 -18.74 39.38 1.10
N GLN A 542 -18.59 38.83 2.31
CA GLN A 542 -19.21 39.43 3.49
C GLN A 542 -18.59 40.80 3.83
N ALA A 543 -17.26 40.93 3.77
CA ALA A 543 -16.58 42.22 3.93
C ALA A 543 -17.01 43.23 2.85
N ALA A 544 -17.00 42.82 1.57
CA ALA A 544 -17.42 43.67 0.45
C ALA A 544 -18.93 44.03 0.45
N LYS A 545 -19.78 43.30 1.19
CA LYS A 545 -21.19 43.68 1.43
C LYS A 545 -21.35 44.72 2.55
N ASN A 546 -20.37 44.78 3.45
CA ASN A 546 -20.34 45.67 4.59
C ASN A 546 -19.48 46.93 4.32
N ASP A 547 -18.92 47.07 3.10
CA ASP A 547 -17.90 48.05 2.71
C ASP A 547 -16.62 48.01 3.59
N GLU A 548 -16.32 46.86 4.19
CA GLU A 548 -15.14 46.61 5.02
C GLU A 548 -13.86 46.39 4.18
N GLN A 549 -12.70 46.78 4.72
CA GLN A 549 -11.41 46.45 4.11
C GLN A 549 -11.09 44.96 4.24
N ILE A 550 -10.55 44.38 3.17
CA ILE A 550 -10.19 42.96 3.11
C ILE A 550 -8.70 42.83 3.39
N PHE A 551 -8.40 42.34 4.59
CA PHE A 551 -7.05 41.97 5.01
C PHE A 551 -6.68 40.58 4.46
N GLN A 552 -5.47 40.47 3.93
CA GLN A 552 -4.90 39.23 3.40
C GLN A 552 -4.36 38.31 4.51
N SER A 553 -3.98 38.87 5.67
CA SER A 553 -3.46 38.13 6.83
C SER A 553 -4.09 38.60 8.15
N LEU A 554 -4.17 37.68 9.13
CA LEU A 554 -4.56 37.99 10.52
C LEU A 554 -3.61 39.00 11.21
N THR A 555 -2.40 39.18 10.69
CA THR A 555 -1.44 40.17 11.19
C THR A 555 -1.71 41.59 10.72
N GLU A 556 -2.43 41.80 9.62
CA GLU A 556 -2.64 43.15 9.06
C GLU A 556 -3.58 44.02 9.92
N PRO A 557 -4.73 43.53 10.45
CA PRO A 557 -5.54 44.29 11.41
C PRO A 557 -4.82 44.61 12.73
N LEU A 558 -3.80 43.81 13.09
CA LEU A 558 -2.95 44.07 14.26
C LEU A 558 -1.92 45.18 13.98
N LEU A 559 -1.47 45.33 12.73
CA LEU A 559 -0.54 46.38 12.30
C LEU A 559 -1.24 47.73 12.13
N GLU A 560 -2.49 47.75 11.64
CA GLU A 560 -3.30 48.96 11.49
C GLU A 560 -3.82 49.51 12.85
N GLY A 561 -3.83 48.67 13.91
CA GLY A 561 -4.22 49.08 15.25
C GLY A 561 -5.73 49.12 15.51
N GLU A 562 -6.56 48.64 14.57
CA GLU A 562 -8.02 48.61 14.72
C GLU A 562 -8.51 47.59 15.78
N ILE A 563 -7.71 46.58 16.11
CA ILE A 563 -8.05 45.63 17.17
C ILE A 563 -7.80 46.26 18.53
N ASN A 564 -8.83 46.95 19.02
CA ASN A 564 -8.94 47.40 20.40
C ASN A 564 -9.15 46.17 21.32
N VAL A 565 -8.04 45.47 21.64
CA VAL A 565 -8.05 44.29 22.53
C VAL A 565 -8.52 44.74 23.91
N LYS A 566 -9.82 44.58 24.19
CA LYS A 566 -10.36 44.74 25.54
C LYS A 566 -9.59 43.81 26.47
N SER A 567 -8.81 44.39 27.37
CA SER A 567 -8.01 43.70 28.37
C SER A 567 -8.91 43.09 29.44
N VAL A 568 -9.61 42.01 29.09
CA VAL A 568 -10.28 41.12 30.04
C VAL A 568 -9.20 40.31 30.76
N TRP A 569 -8.54 40.99 31.69
CA TRP A 569 -7.52 40.41 32.55
C TRP A 569 -8.19 39.83 33.80
N PRO A 570 -7.89 38.58 34.23
CA PRO A 570 -6.97 37.60 33.64
C PRO A 570 -7.68 36.39 33.00
N ASP A 571 -7.24 35.98 31.80
CA ASP A 571 -7.54 34.66 31.23
C ASP A 571 -6.74 33.56 31.97
N THR A 572 -7.25 32.33 31.91
CA THR A 572 -6.62 31.08 32.34
C THR A 572 -5.15 30.95 31.95
N ASN A 573 -4.77 31.34 30.72
CA ASN A 573 -3.37 31.35 30.28
C ASN A 573 -2.51 32.38 31.05
N GLY A 574 -3.05 33.54 31.41
CA GLY A 574 -2.36 34.54 32.22
C GLY A 574 -2.13 34.08 33.65
N ILE A 575 -3.10 33.35 34.23
CA ILE A 575 -2.95 32.68 35.52
C ILE A 575 -1.87 31.58 35.43
N LEU A 576 -1.88 30.80 34.34
CA LEU A 576 -0.88 29.76 34.12
C LEU A 576 0.54 30.35 34.03
N VAL A 577 0.72 31.47 33.32
CA VAL A 577 2.00 32.19 33.20
C VAL A 577 2.46 32.74 34.55
N LEU A 578 1.56 33.29 35.38
CA LEU A 578 1.91 33.71 36.74
C LEU A 578 2.33 32.53 37.62
N CYS A 579 1.64 31.39 37.52
CA CYS A 579 2.00 30.17 38.24
C CYS A 579 3.36 29.59 37.79
N THR A 580 3.63 29.53 36.47
CA THR A 580 4.92 29.02 35.96
C THR A 580 6.07 29.95 36.31
N LEU A 581 5.87 31.27 36.27
CA LEU A 581 6.86 32.27 36.66
C LEU A 581 7.14 32.24 38.18
N GLY A 582 6.13 31.96 39.01
CA GLY A 582 6.32 31.64 40.42
C GLY A 582 7.14 30.36 40.64
N LEU A 583 6.88 29.31 39.84
CA LEU A 583 7.60 28.03 39.92
C LEU A 583 9.06 28.14 39.47
N THR A 584 9.36 28.93 38.44
CA THR A 584 10.74 29.17 37.99
C THR A 584 11.55 29.99 38.99
N ILE A 585 10.94 30.95 39.70
CA ILE A 585 11.57 31.65 40.83
C ILE A 585 11.86 30.66 41.99
N LEU A 586 10.89 29.82 42.37
CA LEU A 586 11.08 28.81 43.43
C LEU A 586 12.18 27.79 43.10
N THR A 587 12.24 27.32 41.85
CA THR A 587 13.25 26.34 41.41
C THR A 587 14.64 26.96 41.25
N THR A 588 14.75 28.22 40.78
CA THR A 588 16.03 28.93 40.75
C THR A 588 16.57 29.20 42.15
N ILE A 589 15.72 29.58 43.12
CA ILE A 589 16.10 29.69 44.53
C ILE A 589 16.59 28.32 45.07
N ALA A 590 15.88 27.23 44.79
CA ALA A 590 16.29 25.88 45.19
C ALA A 590 17.64 25.45 44.56
N CYS A 591 17.88 25.80 43.31
CA CYS A 591 19.18 25.61 42.64
C CYS A 591 20.30 26.43 43.27
N ILE A 592 20.05 27.70 43.63
CA ILE A 592 21.02 28.56 44.33
C ILE A 592 21.35 27.97 45.70
N LEU A 593 20.35 27.58 46.49
CA LEU A 593 20.55 26.94 47.80
C LEU A 593 21.32 25.61 47.68
N SER A 594 21.05 24.84 46.62
CA SER A 594 21.77 23.59 46.31
C SER A 594 23.22 23.86 45.91
N MET A 595 23.47 24.85 45.04
CA MET A 595 24.82 25.32 44.73
C MET A 595 25.56 25.86 45.96
N MET A 596 24.88 26.54 46.89
CA MET A 596 25.48 26.98 48.15
C MET A 596 25.85 25.79 49.06
N LYS A 597 25.03 24.73 49.11
CA LYS A 597 25.39 23.48 49.81
C LYS A 597 26.56 22.76 49.12
N ILE A 598 26.55 22.66 47.79
CA ILE A 598 27.65 22.05 47.01
C ILE A 598 28.93 22.87 47.17
N ARG A 599 28.86 24.21 47.17
CA ARG A 599 30.00 25.08 47.49
C ARG A 599 30.50 24.84 48.90
N LYS A 600 29.63 24.79 49.92
CA LYS A 600 30.06 24.45 51.30
C LYS A 600 30.80 23.11 51.35
N LEU A 601 30.26 22.09 50.67
CA LEU A 601 30.84 20.74 50.63
C LEU A 601 32.17 20.70 49.86
N SER A 602 32.26 21.45 48.75
CA SER A 602 33.49 21.64 47.95
C SER A 602 34.54 22.47 48.69
N THR A 603 34.16 23.49 49.47
CA THR A 603 35.08 24.23 50.32
C THR A 603 35.59 23.38 51.48
N THR A 604 34.76 22.52 52.10
CA THR A 604 35.28 21.55 53.07
C THR A 604 36.23 20.53 52.43
N LEU A 605 35.99 20.13 51.17
CA LEU A 605 36.88 19.24 50.42
C LEU A 605 38.22 19.92 50.08
N LEU A 606 38.19 21.18 49.63
CA LEU A 606 39.36 21.99 49.30
C LEU A 606 40.18 22.40 50.53
N ILE A 607 39.53 22.72 51.65
CA ILE A 607 40.23 22.99 52.93
C ILE A 607 40.93 21.73 53.45
N LEU A 608 40.38 20.54 53.18
CA LEU A 608 41.05 19.25 53.42
C LEU A 608 42.20 18.94 52.43
N GLN A 609 42.31 19.67 51.32
CA GLN A 609 43.30 19.43 50.26
C GLN A 609 44.38 20.51 50.09
N GLN A 610 44.30 21.65 50.78
CA GLN A 610 45.26 22.76 50.60
C GLN A 610 45.84 23.33 51.91
N THR A 611 46.72 22.55 52.52
CA THR A 611 47.83 23.09 53.33
C THR A 611 49.01 23.48 52.44
N SER A 612 49.02 24.69 51.83
CA SER A 612 50.25 25.46 51.51
C SER A 612 50.01 26.77 50.72
N HIS A 613 50.62 27.88 51.17
CA HIS A 613 51.03 29.09 50.43
C HIS A 613 50.00 30.09 49.83
N VAL A 614 49.42 30.93 50.70
CA VAL A 614 49.74 32.38 50.93
C VAL A 614 50.03 33.38 49.75
N ARG A 615 49.33 34.54 49.78
CA ARG A 615 49.56 35.89 49.16
C ARG A 615 49.32 36.07 47.64
N SER A 616 48.82 37.22 47.12
CA SER A 616 48.28 38.46 47.74
C SER A 616 47.38 39.29 46.78
N GLU A 617 46.32 39.92 47.31
CA GLU A 617 45.89 41.35 47.18
C GLU A 617 46.35 42.20 45.95
N LYS A 618 45.55 43.05 45.25
CA LYS A 618 44.51 44.03 45.69
C LYS A 618 43.44 44.39 44.60
N LEU A 619 42.35 45.02 45.07
CA LEU A 619 41.30 45.81 44.34
C LEU A 619 41.70 47.32 44.25
N PRO A 620 40.85 48.30 43.81
CA PRO A 620 40.05 48.45 42.57
C PRO A 620 40.14 49.89 41.97
N SER A 621 39.40 50.23 40.89
CA SER A 621 38.86 51.60 40.68
C SER A 621 37.74 51.71 39.63
N PHE A 622 36.84 52.67 39.83
CA PHE A 622 35.79 53.13 38.89
C PHE A 622 36.24 54.43 38.19
N VAL A 623 35.59 54.87 37.09
CA VAL A 623 35.19 56.29 36.81
C VAL A 623 34.49 56.47 35.42
N TYR A 624 33.72 57.56 35.29
CA TYR A 624 32.88 58.06 34.16
C TYR A 624 33.75 58.73 33.03
N SER A 625 33.32 59.18 31.84
CA SER A 625 31.99 59.61 31.33
C SER A 625 31.88 59.62 29.78
N ASN A 626 30.65 59.77 29.28
CA ASN A 626 30.12 60.57 28.13
C ASN A 626 31.06 61.53 27.31
N PRO A 627 30.60 62.12 26.16
CA PRO A 627 29.81 61.55 25.04
C PRO A 627 30.22 62.08 23.63
N THR A 628 30.10 61.32 22.52
CA THR A 628 29.88 61.93 21.17
C THR A 628 29.45 60.97 20.03
N ASN A 629 28.24 61.22 19.52
CA ASN A 629 27.79 61.27 18.11
C ASN A 629 28.50 60.54 16.94
N LYS A 630 27.65 59.87 16.13
CA LYS A 630 27.77 59.51 14.68
C LYS A 630 28.84 58.44 14.36
N ILE A 631 28.51 57.27 13.82
CA ILE A 631 27.80 57.00 12.55
C ILE A 631 27.14 55.62 12.63
N GLN A 632 25.81 55.53 12.47
CA GLN A 632 25.11 54.24 12.42
C GLN A 632 25.07 53.73 10.97
N LYS A 633 26.13 53.03 10.54
CA LYS A 633 26.04 52.15 9.37
C LYS A 633 25.14 50.96 9.72
N SER A 634 24.13 50.71 8.90
CA SER A 634 23.26 49.54 8.99
C SER A 634 24.07 48.25 8.81
N THR A 635 24.50 47.66 9.92
CA THR A 635 24.96 46.28 9.94
C THR A 635 23.73 45.38 9.96
N VAL A 636 23.70 44.42 9.03
CA VAL A 636 22.66 43.40 8.91
C VAL A 636 22.49 42.68 10.25
N PRO A 637 21.27 42.53 10.81
CA PRO A 637 21.06 41.59 11.91
C PRO A 637 21.31 40.19 11.38
N SER A 638 22.37 39.54 11.87
CA SER A 638 22.70 38.16 11.51
C SER A 638 21.54 37.22 11.80
N ILE A 639 21.44 36.17 10.98
CA ILE A 639 20.42 35.11 11.07
C ILE A 639 20.73 34.24 12.31
N SER A 640 20.43 34.77 13.49
CA SER A 640 20.72 34.13 14.79
C SER A 640 19.68 34.42 15.88
N SER A 641 18.60 35.15 15.57
CA SER A 641 17.47 35.43 16.48
C SER A 641 16.24 34.55 16.25
N ILE A 642 16.32 33.54 15.37
CA ILE A 642 15.27 32.51 15.16
C ILE A 642 15.72 31.16 15.77
N LEU A 643 16.34 31.22 16.95
CA LEU A 643 16.18 30.19 17.97
C LEU A 643 15.48 30.89 19.13
N GLU A 644 14.14 30.87 19.12
CA GLU A 644 13.33 31.52 20.14
C GLU A 644 13.71 30.97 21.52
N TRP A 645 13.75 31.84 22.53
CA TRP A 645 14.06 31.46 23.91
C TRP A 645 13.12 30.36 24.43
N ASP A 646 11.91 30.26 23.87
CA ASP A 646 10.93 29.21 24.13
C ASP A 646 11.44 27.80 23.78
N HIS A 647 12.23 27.66 22.71
CA HIS A 647 12.86 26.39 22.34
C HIS A 647 13.99 26.01 23.31
N LEU A 648 14.73 27.00 23.83
CA LEU A 648 15.75 26.79 24.87
C LEU A 648 15.11 26.36 26.20
N ILE A 649 13.99 27.00 26.57
CA ILE A 649 13.20 26.69 27.77
C ILE A 649 12.58 25.29 27.66
N LEU A 650 12.01 24.93 26.50
CA LEU A 650 11.46 23.61 26.24
C LEU A 650 12.56 22.52 26.29
N ALA A 651 13.73 22.78 25.71
CA ALA A 651 14.87 21.86 25.78
C ALA A 651 15.37 21.67 27.22
N LEU A 652 15.43 22.74 28.02
CA LEU A 652 15.76 22.66 29.45
C LEU A 652 14.72 21.83 30.23
N LEU A 653 13.43 22.04 29.99
CA LEU A 653 12.36 21.24 30.59
C LEU A 653 12.50 19.75 30.23
N ILE A 654 12.67 19.42 28.95
CA ILE A 654 12.88 18.03 28.49
C ILE A 654 14.11 17.41 29.15
N CYS A 655 15.23 18.13 29.22
CA CYS A 655 16.44 17.66 29.91
C CYS A 655 16.23 17.41 31.41
N THR A 656 15.49 18.28 32.12
CA THR A 656 15.17 18.05 33.54
C THR A 656 14.26 16.85 33.75
N ILE A 657 13.28 16.61 32.87
CA ILE A 657 12.41 15.44 32.90
C ILE A 657 13.21 14.15 32.65
N ILE A 658 14.11 14.13 31.65
CA ILE A 658 14.98 12.99 31.36
C ILE A 658 15.89 12.69 32.56
N MET A 659 16.47 13.71 33.20
CA MET A 659 17.28 13.54 34.40
C MET A 659 16.45 12.99 35.58
N LEU A 660 15.22 13.45 35.79
CA LEU A 660 14.31 12.91 36.81
C LEU A 660 13.95 11.45 36.55
N ILE A 661 13.65 11.08 35.29
CA ILE A 661 13.39 9.70 34.88
C ILE A 661 14.63 8.82 35.11
N PHE A 662 15.83 9.32 34.78
CA PHE A 662 17.09 8.58 34.99
C PHE A 662 17.41 8.38 36.47
N ILE A 663 17.17 9.39 37.31
CA ILE A 663 17.30 9.30 38.77
C ILE A 663 16.27 8.31 39.35
N LEU A 664 15.01 8.37 38.92
CA LEU A 664 13.97 7.40 39.29
C LEU A 664 14.36 5.97 38.87
N PHE A 665 14.87 5.79 37.66
CA PHE A 665 15.35 4.50 37.16
C PHE A 665 16.50 3.94 38.00
N ILE A 666 17.47 4.79 38.42
CA ILE A 666 18.55 4.39 39.33
C ILE A 666 18.01 4.04 40.72
N ILE A 667 17.05 4.81 41.27
CA ILE A 667 16.44 4.55 42.58
C ILE A 667 15.66 3.22 42.56
N VAL A 668 14.86 2.97 41.53
CA VAL A 668 14.15 1.70 41.34
C VAL A 668 15.14 0.54 41.19
N ARG A 669 16.18 0.70 40.37
CA ARG A 669 17.20 -0.35 40.17
C ARG A 669 18.05 -0.64 41.42
N ARG A 670 18.23 0.34 42.31
CA ARG A 670 18.88 0.13 43.62
C ARG A 670 17.97 -0.55 44.65
N ARG A 671 16.66 -0.63 44.43
CA ARG A 671 15.69 -1.16 45.41
C ARG A 671 15.55 -2.70 45.40
N ASN A 672 16.03 -3.38 44.36
CA ASN A 672 15.80 -4.82 44.14
C ASN A 672 17.00 -5.73 44.51
N ARG A 673 17.77 -5.38 45.54
CA ARG A 673 18.81 -6.26 46.11
C ARG A 673 18.25 -7.06 47.28
N GLY A 674 17.53 -8.13 46.97
CA GLY A 674 16.92 -9.02 47.96
C GLY A 674 16.39 -10.30 47.33
N THR A 675 15.97 -11.22 48.18
CA THR A 675 15.49 -12.54 47.78
C THR A 675 13.97 -12.52 47.69
N THR A 676 13.38 -12.94 46.57
CA THR A 676 11.92 -13.02 46.41
C THR A 676 11.50 -14.46 46.24
N VAL A 677 10.52 -14.91 47.03
CA VAL A 677 9.87 -16.21 46.82
C VAL A 677 8.76 -16.01 45.80
N LEU A 678 8.75 -16.83 44.75
CA LEU A 678 7.82 -16.78 43.63
C LEU A 678 7.06 -18.10 43.52
N LEU A 679 5.81 -18.03 43.09
CA LEU A 679 4.99 -19.15 42.65
C LEU A 679 4.94 -19.15 41.12
N GLU A 680 5.41 -20.22 40.48
CA GLU A 680 5.13 -20.51 39.08
C GLU A 680 3.92 -21.44 38.98
N LEU A 681 2.90 -21.03 38.22
CA LEU A 681 1.78 -21.89 37.82
C LEU A 681 1.86 -22.12 36.33
N THR A 682 1.92 -23.39 35.92
CA THR A 682 2.05 -23.77 34.51
C THR A 682 1.05 -24.86 34.13
N SER A 683 0.32 -24.63 33.05
CA SER A 683 -0.34 -25.67 32.25
C SER A 683 0.37 -25.72 30.90
N GLY A 684 0.38 -26.84 30.19
CA GLY A 684 1.24 -27.05 29.01
C GLY A 684 1.12 -26.07 27.83
N LYS A 685 0.26 -25.04 27.92
CA LYS A 685 0.14 -23.90 26.98
C LYS A 685 0.33 -22.52 27.61
N HIS A 686 0.29 -22.40 28.94
CA HIS A 686 0.25 -21.13 29.67
C HIS A 686 1.04 -21.21 30.98
N CYS A 687 1.95 -20.26 31.21
CA CYS A 687 2.70 -20.10 32.46
C CYS A 687 2.50 -18.69 33.02
N VAL A 688 2.44 -18.57 34.35
CA VAL A 688 2.41 -17.31 35.09
C VAL A 688 3.32 -17.41 36.33
N ILE A 689 4.06 -16.35 36.61
CA ILE A 689 4.94 -16.23 37.78
C ILE A 689 4.38 -15.12 38.67
N ILE A 690 4.20 -15.44 39.95
CA ILE A 690 3.52 -14.62 40.95
C ILE A 690 4.45 -14.43 42.16
N PRO A 691 4.84 -13.20 42.54
CA PRO A 691 5.62 -12.99 43.76
C PRO A 691 4.77 -13.27 45.00
N LEU A 692 5.28 -14.09 45.91
CA LEU A 692 4.63 -14.43 47.18
C LEU A 692 5.10 -13.50 48.31
N ILE A 693 6.41 -13.38 48.50
CA ILE A 693 7.00 -12.55 49.55
C ILE A 693 8.40 -12.08 49.15
N TYR A 694 8.72 -10.82 49.49
CA TYR A 694 10.06 -10.25 49.36
C TYR A 694 10.78 -10.34 50.71
N LEU A 695 12.01 -10.84 50.69
CA LEU A 695 12.87 -11.07 51.84
C LEU A 695 14.14 -10.21 51.66
N PRO A 696 14.48 -9.33 52.63
CA PRO A 696 15.63 -8.43 52.49
C PRO A 696 17.00 -9.13 52.70
N LEU A 697 17.01 -10.42 53.02
CA LEU A 697 18.20 -11.21 53.30
C LEU A 697 18.58 -12.11 52.11
N CYS A 698 19.86 -12.48 52.02
CA CYS A 698 20.35 -13.45 51.03
C CYS A 698 19.87 -14.88 51.36
N PRO A 699 19.77 -15.80 50.37
CA PRO A 699 19.29 -17.16 50.58
C PRO A 699 20.05 -17.95 51.66
N SER A 700 21.34 -17.66 51.84
CA SER A 700 22.19 -18.30 52.85
C SER A 700 21.75 -18.08 54.31
N PHE A 701 20.89 -17.09 54.57
CA PHE A 701 20.37 -16.77 55.90
C PHE A 701 18.91 -17.19 56.09
N LEU A 702 18.35 -17.94 55.14
CA LEU A 702 16.95 -18.33 55.12
C LEU A 702 16.84 -19.86 55.07
N ASN A 703 16.29 -20.46 56.12
CA ASN A 703 15.86 -21.85 56.10
C ASN A 703 14.41 -21.89 55.62
N ILE A 704 14.18 -22.50 54.46
CA ILE A 704 12.88 -22.50 53.78
C ILE A 704 12.32 -23.92 53.77
N GLU A 705 11.30 -24.15 54.60
CA GLU A 705 10.54 -25.40 54.69
C GLU A 705 9.34 -25.30 53.72
N PRO A 706 9.35 -25.98 52.55
CA PRO A 706 8.25 -25.89 51.57
C PRO A 706 6.97 -26.57 52.09
N PRO A 707 5.78 -26.17 51.61
CA PRO A 707 4.51 -26.77 52.02
C PRO A 707 4.40 -28.22 51.55
N PHE A 708 3.77 -29.07 52.36
CA PHE A 708 3.59 -30.50 52.07
C PHE A 708 2.72 -30.77 50.83
N HIS A 709 1.75 -29.89 50.54
CA HIS A 709 0.91 -29.95 49.37
C HIS A 709 0.65 -28.56 48.79
N ILE A 710 0.91 -28.38 47.49
CA ILE A 710 0.56 -27.17 46.75
C ILE A 710 -0.64 -27.49 45.86
N SER A 711 -1.85 -27.28 46.37
CA SER A 711 -3.10 -27.59 45.66
C SER A 711 -4.24 -26.66 46.08
N ASN A 712 -5.36 -26.67 45.35
CA ASN A 712 -6.58 -25.91 45.65
C ASN A 712 -6.45 -24.37 45.60
N PHE A 713 -5.76 -23.84 44.57
CA PHE A 713 -5.81 -22.42 44.25
C PHE A 713 -7.22 -22.00 43.84
N THR A 714 -7.79 -21.03 44.54
CA THR A 714 -9.07 -20.39 44.19
C THR A 714 -8.84 -18.93 43.80
N LEU A 715 -9.41 -18.53 42.67
CA LEU A 715 -9.28 -17.17 42.15
C LEU A 715 -10.53 -16.38 42.53
N SER A 716 -10.39 -15.20 43.13
CA SER A 716 -11.53 -14.33 43.43
C SER A 716 -12.01 -13.56 42.18
N ASP A 717 -13.17 -12.93 42.28
CA ASP A 717 -13.76 -12.15 41.20
C ASP A 717 -12.83 -11.03 40.70
N PHE A 718 -12.99 -10.70 39.43
CA PHE A 718 -12.23 -9.71 38.66
C PHE A 718 -12.03 -8.36 39.39
N SER A 719 -13.03 -7.91 40.16
CA SER A 719 -12.98 -6.66 40.93
C SER A 719 -11.96 -6.66 42.07
N SER A 720 -11.59 -7.83 42.59
CA SER A 720 -10.72 -8.00 43.75
C SER A 720 -9.35 -8.60 43.41
N CYS A 721 -9.22 -9.25 42.24
CA CYS A 721 -7.96 -9.75 41.69
C CYS A 721 -7.10 -10.64 42.62
N ASN A 722 -7.67 -11.29 43.62
CA ASN A 722 -6.92 -12.08 44.60
C ASN A 722 -6.79 -13.56 44.20
N LEU A 723 -5.64 -14.13 44.50
CA LEU A 723 -5.40 -15.57 44.55
C LEU A 723 -5.50 -16.02 46.02
N LYS A 724 -6.32 -17.03 46.29
CA LYS A 724 -6.44 -17.68 47.59
C LYS A 724 -5.91 -19.10 47.52
N THR A 725 -5.12 -19.50 48.50
CA THR A 725 -4.63 -20.87 48.68
C THR A 725 -4.35 -21.10 50.15
N ASP A 726 -4.33 -22.36 50.56
CA ASP A 726 -3.72 -22.73 51.83
C ASP A 726 -2.20 -22.93 51.64
N TRP A 727 -1.42 -22.51 52.63
CA TRP A 727 0.04 -22.64 52.68
C TRP A 727 0.49 -23.51 53.87
N THR A 728 -0.37 -24.39 54.37
CA THR A 728 -0.09 -25.30 55.49
C THR A 728 1.28 -25.97 55.38
N GLY A 729 2.14 -25.70 56.36
CA GLY A 729 3.51 -26.22 56.43
C GLY A 729 4.59 -25.32 55.80
N PHE A 730 4.25 -24.29 55.02
CA PHE A 730 5.23 -23.38 54.45
C PHE A 730 5.80 -22.46 55.53
N LYS A 731 7.06 -22.65 55.92
CA LYS A 731 7.75 -21.80 56.91
C LYS A 731 9.07 -21.27 56.37
N ILE A 732 9.26 -19.96 56.48
CA ILE A 732 10.52 -19.29 56.14
C ILE A 732 11.14 -18.80 57.45
N LYS A 733 12.15 -19.51 57.96
CA LYS A 733 12.87 -19.15 59.19
C LYS A 733 14.14 -18.37 58.84
N ASN A 734 14.34 -17.22 59.45
CA ASN A 734 15.62 -16.52 59.39
C ASN A 734 16.62 -17.22 60.34
N VAL A 735 17.75 -17.68 59.80
CA VAL A 735 18.79 -18.43 60.53
C VAL A 735 19.45 -17.58 61.64
N LEU A 736 19.42 -16.25 61.52
CA LEU A 736 20.09 -15.33 62.45
C LEU A 736 19.27 -14.96 63.69
N ASN A 737 17.95 -15.11 63.67
CA ASN A 737 17.07 -14.68 64.77
C ASN A 737 15.87 -15.62 65.03
N GLU A 738 15.84 -16.78 64.39
CA GLU A 738 14.80 -17.82 64.46
C GLU A 738 13.36 -17.37 64.15
N GLN A 739 13.14 -16.13 63.69
CA GLN A 739 11.82 -15.64 63.35
C GLN A 739 11.28 -16.37 62.11
N SER A 740 10.12 -16.99 62.27
CA SER A 740 9.35 -17.58 61.16
C SER A 740 8.45 -16.52 60.52
N LEU A 741 8.61 -16.33 59.21
CA LEU A 741 7.70 -15.59 58.35
C LEU A 741 6.70 -16.57 57.72
N GLU A 742 5.42 -16.28 57.88
CA GLU A 742 4.32 -17.01 57.24
C GLU A 742 3.86 -16.27 55.98
N ILE A 743 3.45 -17.02 54.94
CA ILE A 743 2.95 -16.45 53.69
C ILE A 743 1.44 -16.20 53.81
N GLN A 744 0.99 -15.05 53.30
CA GLN A 744 -0.43 -14.70 53.30
C GLN A 744 -1.22 -15.66 52.40
N ASN A 745 -2.29 -16.25 52.95
CA ASN A 745 -3.24 -17.11 52.23
C ASN A 745 -4.06 -16.37 51.15
N VAL A 746 -3.94 -15.03 51.07
CA VAL A 746 -4.57 -14.18 50.07
C VAL A 746 -3.51 -13.28 49.44
N ILE A 747 -3.28 -13.42 48.13
CA ILE A 747 -2.25 -12.69 47.39
C ILE A 747 -2.95 -11.83 46.33
N ASN A 748 -2.73 -10.52 46.38
CA ASN A 748 -3.31 -9.59 45.41
C ASN A 748 -2.51 -9.63 44.09
N LEU A 749 -3.17 -9.96 42.98
CA LEU A 749 -2.53 -10.06 41.67
C LEU A 749 -2.72 -8.77 40.87
N SER A 750 -1.71 -8.43 40.05
CA SER A 750 -1.96 -7.49 38.96
C SER A 750 -3.00 -8.06 38.00
N TRP A 751 -3.78 -7.18 37.37
CA TRP A 751 -4.83 -7.55 36.41
C TRP A 751 -4.37 -8.56 35.34
N ILE A 752 -3.15 -8.37 34.82
CA ILE A 752 -2.51 -9.23 33.83
C ILE A 752 -2.22 -10.63 34.41
N ASN A 753 -1.70 -10.69 35.64
CA ASN A 753 -1.42 -11.95 36.32
C ASN A 753 -2.71 -12.68 36.70
N TRP A 754 -3.76 -11.97 37.14
CA TRP A 754 -5.08 -12.56 37.38
C TRP A 754 -5.64 -13.22 36.12
N TYR A 755 -5.62 -12.53 34.97
CA TYR A 755 -6.10 -13.10 33.71
C TYR A 755 -5.30 -14.33 33.26
N LYS A 756 -3.96 -14.28 33.34
CA LYS A 756 -3.11 -15.43 33.04
C LYS A 756 -3.38 -16.61 33.98
N THR A 757 -3.49 -16.36 35.28
CA THR A 757 -3.79 -17.38 36.30
C THR A 757 -5.17 -18.02 36.03
N SER A 758 -6.18 -17.22 35.70
CA SER A 758 -7.51 -17.69 35.29
C SER A 758 -7.47 -18.62 34.05
N LYS A 759 -6.50 -18.44 33.15
CA LYS A 759 -6.30 -19.36 32.01
C LYS A 759 -5.54 -20.63 32.40
N VAL A 760 -4.58 -20.54 33.32
CA VAL A 760 -3.84 -21.71 33.82
C VAL A 760 -4.75 -22.64 34.62
N LEU A 761 -5.52 -22.11 35.57
CA LEU A 761 -6.38 -22.89 36.48
C LEU A 761 -7.58 -23.56 35.79
N LYS A 762 -7.87 -23.25 34.51
CA LYS A 762 -8.92 -23.92 33.71
C LYS A 762 -8.49 -25.26 33.10
N HIS A 763 -7.23 -25.65 33.31
CA HIS A 763 -6.64 -26.88 32.81
C HIS A 763 -5.86 -27.56 33.94
N PRO A 764 -5.53 -28.86 33.83
CA PRO A 764 -4.55 -29.48 34.71
C PRO A 764 -3.26 -28.66 34.70
N TYR A 765 -2.82 -28.25 35.89
CA TYR A 765 -1.68 -27.37 36.09
C TYR A 765 -0.69 -27.99 37.09
N MET A 766 0.56 -27.56 37.01
CA MET A 766 1.62 -27.81 37.98
C MET A 766 1.98 -26.49 38.66
N ALA A 767 2.39 -26.58 39.92
CA ALA A 767 2.75 -25.44 40.75
C ALA A 767 4.15 -25.66 41.32
N TYR A 768 5.03 -24.67 41.16
CA TYR A 768 6.41 -24.71 41.64
C TYR A 768 6.70 -23.47 42.48
N ILE A 769 7.46 -23.63 43.56
CA ILE A 769 8.01 -22.49 44.30
C ILE A 769 9.44 -22.26 43.82
N LEU A 770 9.69 -21.04 43.33
CA LEU A 770 11.01 -20.59 42.89
C LEU A 770 11.55 -19.55 43.87
N LEU A 771 12.85 -19.59 44.10
CA LEU A 771 13.58 -18.56 44.82
C LEU A 771 14.33 -17.68 43.82
N GLN A 772 14.08 -16.37 43.84
CA GLN A 772 14.78 -15.38 43.01
C GLN A 772 15.76 -14.57 43.86
N HIS A 773 17.04 -14.53 43.49
CA HIS A 773 18.04 -13.66 44.13
C HIS A 773 18.97 -13.06 43.07
N ASP A 774 19.14 -11.74 43.07
CA ASP A 774 19.92 -10.97 42.07
C ASP A 774 19.61 -11.37 40.59
N GLY A 775 18.36 -11.74 40.32
CA GLY A 775 17.87 -12.15 39.00
C GLY A 775 18.04 -13.63 38.65
N LEU A 776 18.81 -14.39 39.42
CA LEU A 776 18.90 -15.85 39.30
C LEU A 776 17.65 -16.51 39.90
N LEU A 777 17.11 -17.52 39.22
CA LEU A 777 15.94 -18.30 39.63
C LEU A 777 16.37 -19.73 39.95
N THR A 778 16.00 -20.23 41.13
CA THR A 778 16.25 -21.61 41.55
C THR A 778 14.96 -22.25 42.05
N PRO A 779 14.55 -23.43 41.56
CA PRO A 779 13.41 -24.14 42.13
C PRO A 779 13.77 -24.66 43.53
N LEU A 780 12.86 -24.51 44.49
CA LEU A 780 13.01 -25.19 45.78
C LEU A 780 12.79 -26.70 45.56
N PRO A 781 13.67 -27.56 46.07
CA PRO A 781 13.54 -29.01 45.88
C PRO A 781 12.30 -29.54 46.61
N ASP A 782 11.50 -30.33 45.89
CA ASP A 782 10.39 -31.10 46.46
C ASP A 782 10.94 -32.06 47.55
N ILE A 783 10.18 -32.23 48.63
CA ILE A 783 10.54 -33.10 49.77
C ILE A 783 10.83 -34.53 49.28
N LYS A 784 10.10 -35.01 48.26
CA LYS A 784 10.36 -36.33 47.63
C LYS A 784 11.70 -36.42 46.88
N VAL A 785 12.27 -35.29 46.48
CA VAL A 785 13.63 -35.24 45.90
C VAL A 785 14.68 -35.17 47.01
N GLN A 786 14.39 -34.54 48.14
CA GLN A 786 15.29 -34.52 49.29
C GLN A 786 15.45 -35.89 49.96
N GLU A 787 14.39 -36.70 50.07
CA GLU A 787 14.49 -38.09 50.58
C GLU A 787 15.41 -38.95 49.71
N ASN A 788 15.30 -38.85 48.38
CA ASN A 788 16.20 -39.53 47.46
C ASN A 788 17.65 -39.03 47.55
N ILE A 789 17.88 -37.75 47.84
CA ILE A 789 19.22 -37.18 48.04
C ILE A 789 19.81 -37.58 49.41
N GLN A 790 18.99 -37.79 50.44
CA GLN A 790 19.45 -38.36 51.71
C GLN A 790 19.86 -39.83 51.57
N TYR A 791 19.18 -40.61 50.73
CA TYR A 791 19.59 -41.98 50.41
C TYR A 791 21.05 -42.03 49.90
N PHE A 792 21.41 -41.14 48.96
CA PHE A 792 22.80 -41.01 48.47
C PHE A 792 23.80 -40.36 49.45
N LYS A 793 23.36 -39.92 50.64
CA LYS A 793 24.25 -39.38 51.69
C LYS A 793 24.61 -40.40 52.76
N ASN A 794 23.87 -41.51 52.86
CA ASN A 794 24.13 -42.57 53.85
C ASN A 794 24.95 -43.74 53.29
N ASP A 795 25.19 -43.82 51.98
CA ASP A 795 26.14 -44.74 51.34
C ASP A 795 27.53 -44.08 51.16
N LYS A 796 28.12 -43.57 52.26
CA LYS A 796 29.51 -43.08 52.29
C LYS A 796 30.19 -43.30 53.64
#